data_AF-A0A947JDZ6-F1
#
_entry.id   AF-A0A947JDZ6-F1
#
_cell.length_a   1.000
_cell.length_b   1.000
_cell.length_c   1.000
_cell.angle_alpha   90.00
_cell.angle_beta   90.00
_cell.angle_gamma   90.00
#
_symmetry.space_group_name_H-M   'P 1'
#
loop_
_entity.id
_entity.type
_entity.pdbx_description
1 polymer ?
#
loop_
_entity_poly.entity_id
_entity_poly.type
_entity_poly.pdbx_seq_one_letter_code
_entity_poly.pdbx_strand_id
1 'polypeptide(L)'
;MIKYFGAGMLILAAFFILLPAAVNAAEDNTAPQLVSFDISPAQIDTSESDQEITITLRMTDDLSGTCYYVDDGDHPCHQIGYLQVNLSPLIGTQYKEAIWNWTLTSGDEMDGTYVHTVTIPKWSKSGIWKVDYVVLIDALGNNKEIYTDELGSMFPSSNLTFANTQSDTSVTIEKEWTLTSNSGDTTVIFPEDTVVTRKNGGSFQFYKMVNQPYLVRNLPVADSLDSTPVAAIRIGVPGLNLSFNKAVSVSMRVDAEYTDQTLIIRGLEEGENEWANESTCVVAYHGDQIVQEEYDALHDGMVPVYDEDDQLIYIPDPEDTDSYGTCDFTVRHASYFSANVAPYIVTGVKTGARPVVRIFSTNGGLVDSFLAYAATMTSGINVAVGDIDGNGTNEIITSARTGGGPQIRVFDVNGNNLGWDFYAYDENFRGGVNIAVGDIEGDGPMEIVTAPMANGGPNVRVFGLRGSEIIATTENFMAYDVNFRGGIAVSIGDIEGDGIGDIVTTPISRGGPHVRVFGVKNSRYVPVTLGVMAYAESFRGGINSCVGDVDGDGWDEIMTGIVSAGGPHVRILGVPGLNQGVELESPGFYAYDTTHRGGIEVTSIDVDSDGVEEIVTGVGGDGNPVVRFFDAAGGQVLDEFEAYSSDFQNGITLASGLFEL
;
A
#
# COMPACT_ATOMS: atom_id res chain seq x y z
N MET A 1 104.60 23.35 -61.58
CA MET A 1 104.47 21.88 -61.54
C MET A 1 104.13 21.51 -60.10
N ILE A 2 102.96 20.90 -59.84
CA ILE A 2 102.62 20.04 -58.67
C ILE A 2 102.34 20.73 -57.31
N LYS A 3 101.06 20.80 -56.85
CA LYS A 3 100.30 19.95 -55.86
C LYS A 3 100.47 20.44 -54.39
N TYR A 4 99.63 20.26 -53.35
CA TYR A 4 98.49 19.40 -52.94
C TYR A 4 97.66 20.12 -51.83
N PHE A 5 96.38 19.74 -51.64
CA PHE A 5 95.42 20.23 -50.62
C PHE A 5 95.54 19.52 -49.25
N GLY A 6 95.12 20.17 -48.14
CA GLY A 6 94.80 19.52 -46.87
C GLY A 6 94.49 20.46 -45.68
N ALA A 7 93.24 20.41 -45.22
CA ALA A 7 92.57 20.84 -43.97
C ALA A 7 93.29 21.63 -42.85
N GLY A 8 92.56 22.58 -42.24
CA GLY A 8 92.86 23.18 -40.93
C GLY A 8 91.78 24.15 -40.45
N MET A 9 91.22 23.87 -39.27
CA MET A 9 90.07 24.49 -38.58
C MET A 9 90.50 25.65 -37.67
N LEU A 10 89.74 26.76 -37.60
CA LEU A 10 89.81 27.72 -36.48
C LEU A 10 88.55 28.61 -36.35
N ILE A 11 87.69 28.18 -35.41
CA ILE A 11 86.91 28.90 -34.38
C ILE A 11 86.51 30.37 -34.63
N LEU A 12 85.20 30.62 -34.75
CA LEU A 12 84.53 31.92 -34.55
C LEU A 12 83.61 31.82 -33.32
N ALA A 13 83.78 32.67 -32.33
CA ALA A 13 82.93 32.73 -31.14
C ALA A 13 81.66 33.54 -31.42
N ALA A 14 80.48 32.91 -31.27
CA ALA A 14 79.18 33.57 -31.30
C ALA A 14 78.60 33.62 -29.88
N PHE A 15 78.31 34.83 -29.39
CA PHE A 15 77.65 35.08 -28.11
C PHE A 15 76.16 34.70 -28.26
N PHE A 16 75.74 33.60 -27.64
CA PHE A 16 74.32 33.27 -27.46
C PHE A 16 73.82 33.97 -26.20
N ILE A 17 72.95 34.97 -26.38
CA ILE A 17 72.15 35.52 -25.28
C ILE A 17 71.04 34.50 -24.99
N LEU A 18 71.16 33.75 -23.90
CA LEU A 18 70.04 33.00 -23.33
C LEU A 18 69.04 34.02 -22.78
N LEU A 19 67.88 34.16 -23.44
CA LEU A 19 66.69 34.67 -22.79
C LEU A 19 66.30 33.65 -21.71
N PRO A 20 66.11 34.02 -20.44
CA PRO A 20 65.51 33.10 -19.47
C PRO A 20 64.12 32.72 -20.00
N ALA A 21 63.80 31.43 -19.95
CA ALA A 21 62.43 30.99 -20.13
C ALA A 21 61.55 31.81 -19.18
N ALA A 22 60.51 32.44 -19.71
CA ALA A 22 59.51 33.07 -18.88
C ALA A 22 58.91 31.97 -18.00
N VAL A 23 59.23 31.98 -16.71
CA VAL A 23 58.44 31.28 -15.71
C VAL A 23 57.13 32.07 -15.70
N ASN A 24 56.06 31.52 -16.29
CA ASN A 24 54.74 32.07 -16.04
C ASN A 24 54.54 32.08 -14.52
N ALA A 25 54.19 33.23 -13.96
CA ALA A 25 53.83 33.30 -12.55
C ALA A 25 52.68 32.31 -12.29
N ALA A 26 52.68 31.66 -11.12
CA ALA A 26 51.53 30.87 -10.71
C ALA A 26 50.31 31.80 -10.68
N GLU A 27 49.26 31.42 -11.39
CA GLU A 27 47.97 32.10 -11.42
C GLU A 27 47.00 31.21 -10.66
N ASP A 28 46.26 31.80 -9.74
CA ASP A 28 45.22 31.12 -8.98
C ASP A 28 43.86 31.54 -9.54
N ASN A 29 43.10 30.54 -9.99
CA ASN A 29 41.80 30.68 -10.64
C ASN A 29 40.76 29.76 -9.99
N THR A 30 41.06 29.20 -8.82
CA THR A 30 40.27 28.14 -8.19
C THR A 30 39.62 28.66 -6.92
N ALA A 31 38.33 28.40 -6.75
CA ALA A 31 37.63 28.76 -5.52
C ALA A 31 37.94 27.75 -4.41
N PRO A 32 37.85 28.16 -3.13
CA PRO A 32 38.08 27.26 -2.01
C PRO A 32 37.10 26.08 -2.01
N GLN A 33 37.51 25.00 -1.36
CA GLN A 33 36.71 23.79 -1.19
C GLN A 33 36.25 23.64 0.26
N LEU A 34 34.98 23.30 0.46
CA LEU A 34 34.44 22.94 1.77
C LEU A 34 34.78 21.47 2.07
N VAL A 35 35.36 21.22 3.23
CA VAL A 35 35.83 19.89 3.66
C VAL A 35 34.99 19.32 4.79
N SER A 36 34.40 20.16 5.63
CA SER A 36 33.42 19.75 6.65
C SER A 36 32.54 20.91 7.06
N PHE A 37 31.34 20.62 7.54
CA PHE A 37 30.39 21.61 8.08
C PHE A 37 29.62 20.99 9.26
N ASP A 38 29.30 21.75 10.29
CA ASP A 38 28.42 21.32 11.38
C ASP A 38 27.78 22.52 12.12
N ILE A 39 26.58 22.31 12.67
CA ILE A 39 25.86 23.26 13.54
C ILE A 39 25.63 22.63 14.92
N SER A 40 25.94 23.38 15.98
CA SER A 40 25.71 22.95 17.36
C SER A 40 25.30 24.10 18.29
N PRO A 41 24.37 23.90 19.24
CA PRO A 41 23.63 22.67 19.50
C PRO A 41 22.52 22.42 18.46
N ALA A 42 22.12 21.16 18.30
CA ALA A 42 21.03 20.76 17.41
C ALA A 42 19.63 21.25 17.87
N GLN A 43 19.52 21.76 19.10
CA GLN A 43 18.27 22.26 19.67
C GLN A 43 18.52 23.51 20.52
N ILE A 44 17.66 24.51 20.36
CA ILE A 44 17.64 25.74 21.16
C ILE A 44 16.22 26.07 21.63
N ASP A 45 16.06 27.01 22.57
CA ASP A 45 14.74 27.53 22.99
C ASP A 45 14.78 29.06 23.15
N THR A 46 14.17 29.78 22.19
CA THR A 46 14.13 31.25 22.19
C THR A 46 12.90 31.84 22.88
N SER A 47 12.16 31.05 23.68
CA SER A 47 10.95 31.52 24.35
C SER A 47 11.20 32.66 25.33
N GLU A 48 12.29 32.57 26.12
CA GLU A 48 12.56 33.50 27.22
C GLU A 48 13.83 34.35 27.06
N SER A 49 14.75 33.98 26.18
CA SER A 49 16.00 34.70 25.93
C SER A 49 16.51 34.48 24.52
N ASP A 50 17.48 35.30 24.13
CA ASP A 50 18.33 35.01 22.97
C ASP A 50 19.08 33.69 23.21
N GLN A 51 19.33 32.96 22.14
CA GLN A 51 20.09 31.71 22.12
C GLN A 51 21.24 31.82 21.13
N GLU A 52 22.24 30.95 21.26
CA GLU A 52 23.38 30.93 20.37
C GLU A 52 23.53 29.54 19.75
N ILE A 53 23.84 29.53 18.46
CA ILE A 53 24.35 28.35 17.76
C ILE A 53 25.77 28.65 17.28
N THR A 54 26.54 27.59 17.11
CA THR A 54 27.91 27.63 16.61
C THR A 54 27.96 26.88 15.30
N ILE A 55 28.46 27.54 14.26
CA ILE A 55 28.77 26.94 12.97
C ILE A 55 30.26 26.64 12.96
N THR A 56 30.61 25.39 12.65
CA THR A 56 32.00 24.96 12.47
C THR A 56 32.17 24.44 11.06
N LEU A 57 33.13 24.97 10.31
CA LEU A 57 33.45 24.47 8.98
C LEU A 57 34.96 24.38 8.76
N ARG A 58 35.38 23.48 7.89
CA ARG A 58 36.78 23.40 7.44
C ARG A 58 36.81 23.65 5.95
N MET A 59 37.71 24.53 5.51
CA MET A 59 37.88 24.84 4.10
C MET A 59 39.36 24.82 3.71
N THR A 60 39.61 24.44 2.46
CA THR A 60 40.95 24.38 1.87
C THR A 60 41.04 25.21 0.61
N ASP A 61 42.21 25.77 0.37
CA ASP A 61 42.57 26.49 -0.85
C ASP A 61 43.91 25.97 -1.39
N ASP A 62 44.13 26.06 -2.70
CA ASP A 62 45.32 25.50 -3.34
C ASP A 62 46.49 26.49 -3.46
N LEU A 63 46.24 27.81 -3.47
CA LEU A 63 47.28 28.80 -3.75
C LEU A 63 47.16 30.14 -3.01
N SER A 64 46.01 30.82 -3.06
CA SER A 64 45.87 32.18 -2.51
C SER A 64 45.37 32.24 -1.08
N GLY A 65 44.85 31.13 -0.57
CA GLY A 65 44.32 31.03 0.78
C GLY A 65 42.89 31.53 0.88
N THR A 66 42.16 30.97 1.83
CA THR A 66 40.77 31.27 2.09
C THR A 66 40.58 32.63 2.77
N CYS A 67 39.41 33.21 2.54
CA CYS A 67 39.13 34.58 2.90
C CYS A 67 37.92 34.70 3.82
N TYR A 68 38.14 35.28 5.00
CA TYR A 68 37.13 35.52 6.03
C TYR A 68 37.31 36.92 6.63
N TYR A 69 36.29 37.46 7.28
CA TYR A 69 36.39 38.80 7.87
C TYR A 69 37.29 38.79 9.11
N VAL A 70 38.39 39.54 9.06
CA VAL A 70 39.30 39.81 10.18
C VAL A 70 39.35 41.32 10.44
N ASP A 71 39.13 41.77 11.68
CA ASP A 71 39.21 43.19 12.03
C ASP A 71 40.66 43.63 12.29
N ASP A 72 41.50 43.62 11.25
CA ASP A 72 42.92 44.00 11.31
C ASP A 72 43.28 45.28 10.51
N GLY A 73 42.30 45.85 9.83
CA GLY A 73 42.40 47.11 9.08
C GLY A 73 43.12 47.07 7.73
N ASP A 74 43.77 45.96 7.33
CA ASP A 74 44.53 45.86 6.07
C ASP A 74 44.43 44.47 5.39
N HIS A 75 43.50 43.61 5.83
CA HIS A 75 43.29 42.28 5.22
C HIS A 75 42.86 42.41 3.75
N PRO A 76 43.51 41.69 2.80
CA PRO A 76 43.14 41.72 1.37
C PRO A 76 41.66 41.36 1.10
N CYS A 77 41.05 40.64 2.03
CA CYS A 77 39.64 40.27 2.03
C CYS A 77 38.64 41.41 2.14
N HIS A 78 39.03 42.59 2.65
CA HIS A 78 38.07 43.67 2.94
C HIS A 78 37.37 44.27 1.71
N GLN A 79 37.85 43.97 0.49
CA GLN A 79 37.35 44.58 -0.75
C GLN A 79 36.70 43.60 -1.75
N ILE A 80 36.69 42.30 -1.44
CA ILE A 80 36.33 41.25 -2.42
C ILE A 80 35.15 40.35 -2.00
N GLY A 81 34.82 40.29 -0.70
CA GLY A 81 33.74 39.45 -0.15
C GLY A 81 34.21 38.67 1.08
N TYR A 82 33.32 37.90 1.71
CA TYR A 82 33.63 37.13 2.91
C TYR A 82 32.94 35.77 2.92
N LEU A 83 33.50 34.83 3.66
CA LEU A 83 32.82 33.62 4.11
C LEU A 83 31.45 33.96 4.70
N GLN A 84 30.39 33.38 4.14
CA GLN A 84 29.01 33.61 4.57
C GLN A 84 28.26 32.28 4.71
N VAL A 85 27.45 32.16 5.77
CA VAL A 85 26.43 31.11 5.89
C VAL A 85 25.07 31.77 6.14
N ASN A 86 24.08 31.46 5.32
CA ASN A 86 22.70 31.93 5.51
C ASN A 86 21.83 30.82 6.11
N LEU A 87 20.97 31.19 7.06
CA LEU A 87 20.06 30.30 7.78
C LEU A 87 18.64 30.85 7.74
N SER A 88 17.64 29.99 7.58
CA SER A 88 16.22 30.35 7.64
C SER A 88 15.38 29.23 8.29
N PRO A 89 14.22 29.54 8.89
CA PRO A 89 13.29 28.50 9.31
C PRO A 89 12.68 27.81 8.09
N LEU A 90 12.39 26.51 8.17
CA LEU A 90 11.68 25.77 7.10
C LEU A 90 10.35 26.42 6.74
N ILE A 91 9.70 27.08 7.70
CA ILE A 91 8.46 27.83 7.52
C ILE A 91 8.67 29.23 8.07
N GLY A 92 8.41 30.23 7.24
CA GLY A 92 8.48 31.63 7.59
C GLY A 92 9.47 32.40 6.73
N THR A 93 9.64 33.68 7.06
CA THR A 93 10.46 34.62 6.29
C THR A 93 11.60 35.24 7.11
N GLN A 94 11.86 34.70 8.30
CA GLN A 94 13.01 35.13 9.11
C GLN A 94 14.30 34.56 8.52
N TYR A 95 15.43 35.22 8.75
CA TYR A 95 16.72 34.70 8.33
C TYR A 95 17.85 35.20 9.25
N LYS A 96 18.98 34.50 9.22
CA LYS A 96 20.21 34.84 9.93
C LYS A 96 21.42 34.60 9.06
N GLU A 97 22.42 35.46 9.22
CA GLU A 97 23.65 35.42 8.45
C GLU A 97 24.87 35.34 9.38
N ALA A 98 25.77 34.42 9.08
CA ALA A 98 27.09 34.31 9.69
C ALA A 98 28.13 34.91 8.74
N ILE A 99 28.35 36.21 8.82
CA ILE A 99 29.26 36.96 7.93
C ILE A 99 30.45 37.53 8.70
N TRP A 100 30.17 38.20 9.82
CA TRP A 100 31.17 38.96 10.59
C TRP A 100 31.69 38.16 11.78
N ASN A 101 32.98 38.21 12.09
CA ASN A 101 33.60 37.56 13.27
C ASN A 101 33.81 36.04 13.17
N TRP A 102 34.12 35.53 11.98
CA TRP A 102 34.68 34.19 11.85
C TRP A 102 36.03 34.09 12.55
N THR A 103 36.27 32.99 13.25
CA THR A 103 37.54 32.73 13.95
C THR A 103 38.21 31.49 13.39
N LEU A 104 39.44 31.62 12.91
CA LEU A 104 40.30 30.47 12.61
C LEU A 104 40.75 29.81 13.92
N THR A 105 40.29 28.60 14.17
CA THR A 105 40.54 27.87 15.44
C THR A 105 41.63 26.80 15.32
N SER A 106 41.91 26.32 14.11
CA SER A 106 42.95 25.34 13.81
C SER A 106 43.38 25.47 12.35
N GLY A 107 44.65 25.18 12.05
CA GLY A 107 45.19 25.23 10.68
C GLY A 107 45.69 26.63 10.29
N ASP A 108 45.66 26.90 8.99
CA ASP A 108 46.02 28.18 8.37
C ASP A 108 45.03 28.54 7.25
N GLU A 109 45.31 29.60 6.50
CA GLU A 109 44.42 30.07 5.41
C GLU A 109 44.36 29.09 4.23
N MET A 110 45.32 28.18 4.06
CA MET A 110 45.31 27.17 3.00
C MET A 110 44.52 25.92 3.41
N ASP A 111 44.48 25.61 4.70
CA ASP A 111 43.70 24.50 5.25
C ASP A 111 43.33 24.82 6.71
N GLY A 112 42.12 25.35 6.88
CA GLY A 112 41.70 25.98 8.13
C GLY A 112 40.33 25.52 8.61
N THR A 113 40.17 25.43 9.95
CA THR A 113 38.88 25.23 10.61
C THR A 113 38.39 26.54 11.21
N TYR A 114 37.23 26.97 10.76
CA TYR A 114 36.61 28.25 11.07
C TYR A 114 35.36 28.04 11.92
N VAL A 115 35.19 28.92 12.91
CA VAL A 115 34.06 28.90 13.83
C VAL A 115 33.37 30.25 13.85
N HIS A 116 32.04 30.24 13.87
CA HIS A 116 31.20 31.43 14.03
C HIS A 116 30.06 31.15 15.01
N THR A 117 29.76 32.13 15.87
CA THR A 117 28.61 32.07 16.78
C THR A 117 27.50 32.99 16.27
N VAL A 118 26.33 32.40 15.98
CA VAL A 118 25.14 33.12 15.52
C VAL A 118 24.15 33.24 16.67
N THR A 119 23.78 34.48 17.02
CA THR A 119 22.72 34.75 17.98
C THR A 119 21.34 34.67 17.31
N ILE A 120 20.50 33.75 17.81
CA ILE A 120 19.09 33.60 17.48
C ILE A 120 18.25 34.35 18.55
N PRO A 121 17.63 35.50 18.22
CA PRO A 121 16.96 36.34 19.21
C PRO A 121 15.77 35.67 19.88
N LYS A 122 15.42 36.15 21.07
CA LYS A 122 14.16 35.85 21.74
C LYS A 122 12.98 36.06 20.78
N TRP A 123 12.03 35.14 20.80
CA TRP A 123 10.83 35.11 19.93
C TRP A 123 11.12 34.89 18.43
N SER A 124 12.27 34.30 18.10
CA SER A 124 12.48 33.75 16.76
C SER A 124 11.46 32.63 16.46
N LYS A 125 11.16 32.43 15.18
CA LYS A 125 10.19 31.44 14.69
C LYS A 125 10.50 30.05 15.28
N SER A 126 9.49 29.43 15.89
CA SER A 126 9.57 28.05 16.38
C SER A 126 9.55 27.06 15.20
N GLY A 127 10.21 25.91 15.35
CA GLY A 127 10.36 24.94 14.28
C GLY A 127 11.81 24.67 13.88
N ILE A 128 11.99 23.96 12.77
CA ILE A 128 13.30 23.59 12.24
C ILE A 128 13.87 24.78 11.45
N TRP A 129 15.12 25.11 11.71
CA TRP A 129 15.93 26.04 10.94
C TRP A 129 16.98 25.29 10.14
N LYS A 130 17.23 25.73 8.92
CA LYS A 130 18.17 25.11 7.99
C LYS A 130 19.18 26.10 7.46
N VAL A 131 20.32 25.57 6.98
CA VAL A 131 21.24 26.32 6.10
C VAL A 131 20.60 26.45 4.73
N ASP A 132 20.60 27.65 4.17
CA ASP A 132 20.16 27.90 2.79
C ASP A 132 21.33 27.74 1.80
N TYR A 133 22.47 28.36 2.12
CA TYR A 133 23.69 28.27 1.33
C TYR A 133 24.92 28.71 2.14
N VAL A 134 26.09 28.32 1.66
CA VAL A 134 27.42 28.71 2.14
C VAL A 134 28.18 29.36 0.98
N VAL A 135 28.76 30.54 1.20
CA VAL A 135 29.63 31.22 0.24
C VAL A 135 31.07 31.07 0.71
N LEU A 136 31.92 30.47 -0.13
CA LEU A 136 33.37 30.40 0.05
C LEU A 136 34.04 31.40 -0.87
N ILE A 137 35.12 32.02 -0.41
CA ILE A 137 35.90 32.99 -1.18
C ILE A 137 37.38 32.90 -0.79
N ASP A 138 38.28 33.03 -1.76
CA ASP A 138 39.72 33.08 -1.55
C ASP A 138 40.24 34.53 -1.45
N ALA A 139 41.55 34.71 -1.24
CA ALA A 139 42.18 36.02 -1.11
C ALA A 139 42.23 36.82 -2.42
N LEU A 140 41.90 36.23 -3.57
CA LEU A 140 41.88 36.87 -4.89
C LEU A 140 40.46 37.13 -5.42
N GLY A 141 39.43 36.60 -4.76
CA GLY A 141 38.02 36.75 -5.09
C GLY A 141 37.39 35.58 -5.87
N ASN A 142 38.12 34.47 -6.09
CA ASN A 142 37.49 33.26 -6.61
C ASN A 142 36.53 32.72 -5.55
N ASN A 143 35.26 32.51 -5.92
CA ASN A 143 34.22 32.15 -4.97
C ASN A 143 33.36 30.99 -5.47
N LYS A 144 32.75 30.28 -4.51
CA LYS A 144 31.79 29.21 -4.75
C LYS A 144 30.63 29.33 -3.75
N GLU A 145 29.41 29.29 -4.25
CA GLU A 145 28.20 29.17 -3.44
C GLU A 145 27.73 27.71 -3.45
N ILE A 146 27.46 27.16 -2.26
CA ILE A 146 27.04 25.77 -2.06
C ILE A 146 25.68 25.80 -1.37
N TYR A 147 24.63 25.34 -2.06
CA TYR A 147 23.25 25.35 -1.54
C TYR A 147 22.97 24.13 -0.66
N THR A 148 21.86 24.17 0.11
CA THR A 148 21.45 23.10 1.05
C THR A 148 21.56 21.68 0.46
N ASP A 149 21.08 21.48 -0.77
CA ASP A 149 21.03 20.15 -1.39
C ASP A 149 22.43 19.61 -1.66
N GLU A 150 23.33 20.44 -2.20
CA GLU A 150 24.74 20.08 -2.42
C GLU A 150 25.46 19.83 -1.08
N LEU A 151 25.19 20.65 -0.05
CA LEU A 151 25.72 20.41 1.30
C LEU A 151 25.28 19.07 1.87
N GLY A 152 24.01 18.70 1.69
CA GLY A 152 23.45 17.43 2.14
C GLY A 152 24.12 16.24 1.49
N SER A 153 24.39 16.32 0.17
CA SER A 153 25.12 15.29 -0.56
C SER A 153 26.60 15.21 -0.16
N MET A 154 27.25 16.36 0.10
CA MET A 154 28.65 16.40 0.51
C MET A 154 28.87 15.88 1.94
N PHE A 155 27.91 16.15 2.84
CA PHE A 155 28.04 15.90 4.28
C PHE A 155 26.79 15.27 4.89
N PRO A 156 26.45 14.02 4.53
CA PRO A 156 25.23 13.35 5.00
C PRO A 156 25.18 13.14 6.53
N SER A 157 26.35 13.12 7.19
CA SER A 157 26.47 12.94 8.64
C SER A 157 26.52 14.25 9.44
N SER A 158 26.43 15.40 8.78
CA SER A 158 26.58 16.72 9.38
C SER A 158 25.25 17.34 9.75
N ASN A 159 25.22 18.14 10.83
CA ASN A 159 24.03 18.91 11.17
C ASN A 159 23.91 20.14 10.25
N LEU A 160 23.00 20.08 9.29
CA LEU A 160 22.61 21.22 8.43
C LEU A 160 21.37 21.96 8.94
N THR A 161 20.79 21.47 10.04
CA THR A 161 19.59 22.02 10.66
C THR A 161 19.71 22.04 12.18
N PHE A 162 18.89 22.88 12.83
CA PHE A 162 18.67 22.83 14.27
C PHE A 162 17.19 23.14 14.57
N ALA A 163 16.67 22.62 15.68
CA ALA A 163 15.29 22.87 16.09
C ALA A 163 15.21 23.99 17.12
N ASN A 164 14.42 25.02 16.83
CA ASN A 164 13.92 25.92 17.87
C ASN A 164 12.71 25.28 18.55
N THR A 165 12.94 24.78 19.76
CA THR A 165 12.02 23.93 20.52
C THR A 165 10.94 24.70 21.29
N GLN A 166 10.91 26.02 21.13
CA GLN A 166 9.87 26.90 21.66
C GLN A 166 8.47 26.37 21.32
N SER A 167 7.59 26.38 22.33
CA SER A 167 6.18 26.08 22.10
C SER A 167 5.42 27.33 21.72
N ASP A 168 4.50 27.21 20.77
CA ASP A 168 3.62 28.30 20.34
C ASP A 168 2.14 27.88 20.43
N THR A 169 1.26 28.84 20.66
CA THR A 169 -0.20 28.63 20.64
C THR A 169 -0.75 28.45 19.22
N SER A 170 -0.05 28.96 18.22
CA SER A 170 -0.39 28.78 16.81
C SER A 170 0.85 28.95 15.94
N VAL A 171 0.92 28.23 14.82
CA VAL A 171 1.91 28.48 13.78
C VAL A 171 1.20 28.85 12.50
N THR A 172 1.56 30.00 11.92
CA THR A 172 1.13 30.37 10.57
C THR A 172 2.13 29.84 9.56
N ILE A 173 1.61 29.29 8.47
CA ILE A 173 2.34 28.83 7.29
C ILE A 173 2.42 30.01 6.33
N GLU A 174 3.51 30.79 6.35
CA GLU A 174 3.61 32.04 5.57
C GLU A 174 3.89 31.83 4.08
N LYS A 175 4.19 30.60 3.67
CA LYS A 175 4.35 30.14 2.29
C LYS A 175 3.93 28.69 2.23
N GLU A 176 3.47 28.23 1.06
CA GLU A 176 3.17 26.82 0.86
C GLU A 176 4.32 25.94 1.36
N TRP A 177 3.97 24.95 2.18
CA TRP A 177 4.94 24.06 2.80
C TRP A 177 4.49 22.62 2.63
N THR A 178 5.41 21.79 2.15
CA THR A 178 5.19 20.36 1.96
C THR A 178 5.97 19.60 3.01
N LEU A 179 5.28 18.69 3.69
CA LEU A 179 5.87 17.70 4.58
C LEU A 179 5.81 16.34 3.91
N THR A 180 6.96 15.81 3.54
CA THR A 180 7.09 14.52 2.83
C THR A 180 7.54 13.43 3.81
N SER A 181 7.08 12.19 3.61
CA SER A 181 7.60 11.02 4.32
C SER A 181 9.08 10.77 3.96
N ASN A 182 9.78 9.99 4.77
CA ASN A 182 11.16 9.61 4.47
C ASN A 182 11.29 8.87 3.12
N SER A 183 10.29 8.06 2.76
CA SER A 183 10.26 7.34 1.48
C SER A 183 9.91 8.21 0.27
N GLY A 184 9.46 9.47 0.47
CA GLY A 184 9.03 10.34 -0.63
C GLY A 184 7.58 10.20 -1.05
N ASP A 185 6.94 9.06 -0.75
CA ASP A 185 5.67 8.68 -1.41
C ASP A 185 4.41 9.24 -0.78
N THR A 186 4.51 9.79 0.42
CA THR A 186 3.37 10.36 1.13
C THR A 186 3.65 11.83 1.39
N THR A 187 2.74 12.71 1.00
CA THR A 187 2.93 14.15 1.15
C THR A 187 1.76 14.82 1.86
N VAL A 188 2.07 15.86 2.63
CA VAL A 188 1.09 16.73 3.27
C VAL A 188 1.43 18.17 2.88
N ILE A 189 0.52 18.81 2.14
CA ILE A 189 0.72 20.16 1.60
C ILE A 189 -0.14 21.14 2.39
N PHE A 190 0.54 22.06 3.07
CA PHE A 190 -0.07 23.17 3.80
C PHE A 190 -0.11 24.41 2.89
N PRO A 191 -1.29 24.91 2.51
CA PRO A 191 -1.39 26.16 1.76
C PRO A 191 -0.81 27.35 2.54
N GLU A 192 -0.36 28.37 1.83
CA GLU A 192 -0.02 29.68 2.40
C GLU A 192 -1.19 30.22 3.27
N ASP A 193 -0.87 30.95 4.34
CA ASP A 193 -1.72 31.42 5.44
C ASP A 193 -2.50 30.34 6.22
N THR A 194 -2.10 29.08 6.11
CA THR A 194 -2.66 28.04 7.00
C THR A 194 -2.22 28.33 8.44
N VAL A 195 -3.15 28.34 9.37
CA VAL A 195 -2.92 28.51 10.80
C VAL A 195 -3.16 27.16 11.47
N VAL A 196 -2.09 26.61 12.03
CA VAL A 196 -2.09 25.35 12.78
C VAL A 196 -2.27 25.68 14.27
N THR A 197 -3.31 25.13 14.89
CA THR A 197 -3.60 25.33 16.32
C THR A 197 -3.88 24.02 17.02
N ARG A 198 -3.65 23.96 18.34
CA ARG A 198 -4.13 22.84 19.15
C ARG A 198 -5.65 22.98 19.38
N LYS A 199 -6.43 21.95 19.06
CA LYS A 199 -7.91 21.96 19.15
C LYS A 199 -8.42 22.31 20.54
N ASN A 200 -7.75 21.80 21.58
CA ASN A 200 -8.10 22.03 22.99
C ASN A 200 -7.44 23.28 23.59
N GLY A 201 -6.79 24.12 22.78
CA GLY A 201 -6.02 25.27 23.22
C GLY A 201 -4.69 24.90 23.89
N GLY A 202 -3.90 25.92 24.20
CA GLY A 202 -2.53 25.78 24.72
C GLY A 202 -1.47 25.79 23.63
N SER A 203 -0.21 25.66 24.04
CA SER A 203 0.94 25.70 23.13
C SER A 203 1.40 24.31 22.71
N PHE A 204 2.14 24.24 21.60
CA PHE A 204 2.70 23.02 21.04
C PHE A 204 4.06 23.28 20.38
N GLN A 205 4.86 22.22 20.28
CA GLN A 205 6.19 22.25 19.68
C GLN A 205 6.09 21.87 18.20
N PHE A 206 6.11 22.85 17.31
CA PHE A 206 5.90 22.64 15.87
C PHE A 206 6.96 21.72 15.23
N TYR A 207 8.22 21.77 15.71
CA TYR A 207 9.30 20.92 15.16
C TYR A 207 9.06 19.41 15.31
N LYS A 208 8.07 18.99 16.10
CA LYS A 208 7.67 17.59 16.27
C LYS A 208 6.59 17.14 15.28
N MET A 209 6.25 17.97 14.31
CA MET A 209 5.27 17.60 13.29
C MET A 209 5.80 16.45 12.45
N VAL A 210 4.96 15.43 12.25
CA VAL A 210 5.30 14.23 11.48
C VAL A 210 4.30 14.03 10.34
N ASN A 211 4.80 13.37 9.29
CA ASN A 211 4.04 12.67 8.27
C ASN A 211 4.67 11.28 8.20
N GLN A 212 3.97 10.27 8.68
CA GLN A 212 4.50 8.92 8.82
C GLN A 212 3.51 7.93 8.23
N PRO A 213 3.92 7.11 7.25
CA PRO A 213 3.21 5.88 6.92
C PRO A 213 3.00 5.07 8.19
N TYR A 214 1.80 4.54 8.36
CA TYR A 214 1.40 3.84 9.56
C TYR A 214 0.96 2.44 9.18
N LEU A 215 1.46 1.43 9.91
CA LEU A 215 1.04 0.05 9.65
C LEU A 215 -0.42 -0.11 10.03
N VAL A 216 -1.23 -0.57 9.09
CA VAL A 216 -2.66 -0.83 9.24
C VAL A 216 -2.96 -1.67 10.49
N ARG A 217 -2.26 -2.80 10.66
CA ARG A 217 -2.39 -3.69 11.84
C ARG A 217 -2.09 -3.03 13.19
N ASN A 218 -1.46 -1.86 13.20
CA ASN A 218 -1.12 -1.15 14.42
C ASN A 218 -2.08 0.01 14.71
N LEU A 219 -3.13 0.20 13.90
CA LEU A 219 -4.07 1.31 14.06
C LEU A 219 -4.58 1.40 15.51
N PRO A 220 -4.64 2.62 16.10
CA PRO A 220 -5.08 2.78 17.48
C PRO A 220 -6.52 2.26 17.67
N VAL A 221 -6.69 1.38 18.67
CA VAL A 221 -7.94 0.74 19.16
C VAL A 221 -9.14 0.89 18.21
N ALA A 222 -9.27 -0.05 17.27
CA ALA A 222 -10.34 -0.07 16.28
C ALA A 222 -11.47 -1.01 16.72
N ASP A 223 -12.43 -0.50 17.51
CA ASP A 223 -13.71 -1.20 17.74
C ASP A 223 -14.80 -0.73 16.73
N SER A 224 -14.48 0.18 15.79
CA SER A 224 -15.47 0.93 14.98
C SER A 224 -15.14 1.11 13.49
N LEU A 225 -14.08 0.48 12.99
CA LEU A 225 -13.69 0.60 11.58
C LEU A 225 -14.54 -0.41 10.77
N ASP A 226 -15.67 0.01 10.23
CA ASP A 226 -16.60 -0.85 9.47
C ASP A 226 -16.20 -1.04 7.99
N SER A 227 -14.89 -1.10 7.70
CA SER A 227 -14.33 -1.15 6.35
C SER A 227 -12.84 -1.49 6.36
N THR A 228 -12.38 -2.35 5.45
CA THR A 228 -11.01 -2.90 5.44
C THR A 228 -9.98 -1.82 5.06
N PRO A 229 -9.02 -1.49 5.95
CA PRO A 229 -7.99 -0.48 5.72
C PRO A 229 -6.89 -1.00 4.80
N VAL A 230 -6.65 -0.31 3.68
CA VAL A 230 -5.62 -0.67 2.69
C VAL A 230 -4.39 0.23 2.75
N ALA A 231 -4.51 1.42 3.36
CA ALA A 231 -3.39 2.28 3.69
C ALA A 231 -3.70 3.12 4.92
N ALA A 232 -2.65 3.54 5.64
CA ALA A 232 -2.77 4.45 6.77
C ALA A 232 -1.59 5.42 6.88
N ILE A 233 -1.90 6.62 7.36
CA ILE A 233 -0.95 7.72 7.56
C ILE A 233 -1.24 8.39 8.89
N ARG A 234 -0.19 8.85 9.55
CA ARG A 234 -0.28 9.76 10.68
C ARG A 234 0.31 11.13 10.37
N ILE A 235 -0.44 12.19 10.67
CA ILE A 235 -0.03 13.58 10.51
C ILE A 235 -0.12 14.36 11.84
N GLY A 236 0.76 15.34 12.02
CA GLY A 236 0.69 16.29 13.13
C GLY A 236 1.72 16.05 14.24
N VAL A 237 1.48 16.57 15.45
CA VAL A 237 2.41 16.42 16.57
C VAL A 237 1.94 15.25 17.45
N PRO A 238 2.83 14.29 17.76
CA PRO A 238 2.44 13.11 18.51
C PRO A 238 1.69 13.39 19.81
N GLY A 239 0.52 12.76 19.98
CA GLY A 239 -0.31 12.88 21.18
C GLY A 239 -1.11 14.19 21.28
N LEU A 240 -1.21 14.97 20.20
CA LEU A 240 -1.93 16.25 20.17
C LEU A 240 -2.93 16.33 19.00
N ASN A 241 -4.16 16.72 19.31
CA ASN A 241 -5.16 17.08 18.30
C ASN A 241 -4.91 18.49 17.77
N LEU A 242 -4.63 18.58 16.48
CA LEU A 242 -4.40 19.83 15.76
C LEU A 242 -5.60 20.19 14.88
N SER A 243 -5.76 21.48 14.60
CA SER A 243 -6.76 21.99 13.67
C SER A 243 -6.14 23.01 12.72
N PHE A 244 -6.72 23.09 11.52
CA PHE A 244 -6.26 23.93 10.42
C PHE A 244 -7.38 24.88 9.96
N ASN A 245 -7.09 26.18 9.85
CA ASN A 245 -8.07 27.17 9.35
C ASN A 245 -8.37 27.01 7.85
N LYS A 246 -7.42 26.44 7.08
CA LYS A 246 -7.54 26.07 5.66
C LYS A 246 -7.44 24.55 5.57
N ALA A 247 -8.04 23.98 4.52
CA ALA A 247 -7.90 22.55 4.28
C ALA A 247 -6.46 22.25 3.84
N VAL A 248 -5.87 21.21 4.42
CA VAL A 248 -4.54 20.69 4.10
C VAL A 248 -4.73 19.52 3.15
N SER A 249 -3.89 19.43 2.12
CA SER A 249 -3.96 18.31 1.16
C SER A 249 -3.07 17.17 1.65
N VAL A 250 -3.59 15.95 1.60
CA VAL A 250 -2.87 14.73 1.97
C VAL A 250 -2.90 13.80 0.77
N SER A 251 -1.73 13.32 0.38
CA SER A 251 -1.53 12.28 -0.63
C SER A 251 -0.96 11.07 0.09
N MET A 252 -1.72 9.99 0.16
CA MET A 252 -1.25 8.72 0.72
C MET A 252 -0.94 7.72 -0.38
N ARG A 253 0.16 6.97 -0.23
CA ARG A 253 0.49 5.84 -1.10
C ARG A 253 -0.45 4.68 -0.80
N VAL A 254 -0.97 4.06 -1.85
CA VAL A 254 -1.80 2.86 -1.86
C VAL A 254 -1.26 1.92 -2.93
N ASP A 255 -1.50 0.63 -2.77
CA ASP A 255 -1.02 -0.35 -3.76
C ASP A 255 -1.70 -0.15 -5.12
N ALA A 256 -0.99 -0.48 -6.20
CA ALA A 256 -1.49 -0.23 -7.56
C ALA A 256 -2.75 -1.05 -7.91
N GLU A 257 -3.04 -2.13 -7.19
CA GLU A 257 -4.30 -2.87 -7.34
C GLU A 257 -5.53 -1.97 -7.10
N TYR A 258 -5.39 -0.92 -6.27
CA TYR A 258 -6.49 0.01 -6.00
C TYR A 258 -6.67 1.09 -7.06
N THR A 259 -5.92 1.07 -8.16
CA THR A 259 -5.98 2.09 -9.21
C THR A 259 -7.39 2.30 -9.74
N ASP A 260 -7.77 3.57 -9.93
CA ASP A 260 -9.11 4.01 -10.34
C ASP A 260 -10.24 3.69 -9.35
N GLN A 261 -9.94 3.06 -8.20
CA GLN A 261 -10.94 2.79 -7.17
C GLN A 261 -11.19 4.00 -6.26
N THR A 262 -12.41 4.10 -5.76
CA THR A 262 -12.79 5.06 -4.70
C THR A 262 -12.65 4.44 -3.31
N LEU A 263 -11.70 4.94 -2.52
CA LEU A 263 -11.50 4.51 -1.13
C LEU A 263 -12.21 5.45 -0.15
N ILE A 264 -12.72 4.90 0.95
CA ILE A 264 -13.30 5.65 2.06
C ILE A 264 -12.19 6.12 3.00
N ILE A 265 -12.14 7.43 3.25
CA ILE A 265 -11.19 8.02 4.19
C ILE A 265 -11.80 8.08 5.57
N ARG A 266 -11.22 7.32 6.48
CA ARG A 266 -11.53 7.36 7.92
C ARG A 266 -10.50 8.21 8.65
N GLY A 267 -10.95 9.04 9.58
CA GLY A 267 -10.13 9.87 10.44
C GLY A 267 -10.26 9.50 11.91
N LEU A 268 -9.14 9.54 12.64
CA LEU A 268 -9.10 9.35 14.08
C LEU A 268 -8.23 10.45 14.73
N GLU A 269 -8.75 11.03 15.82
CA GLU A 269 -8.05 12.02 16.64
C GLU A 269 -7.19 11.30 17.70
N GLU A 270 -6.07 11.91 18.09
CA GLU A 270 -5.19 11.37 19.14
C GLU A 270 -5.95 11.14 20.46
N GLY A 271 -5.94 9.88 20.90
CA GLY A 271 -6.53 9.44 22.17
C GLY A 271 -8.03 9.14 22.11
N GLU A 272 -8.66 9.23 20.95
CA GLU A 272 -10.03 8.74 20.73
C GLU A 272 -10.02 7.26 20.29
N ASN A 273 -11.16 6.59 20.37
CA ASN A 273 -11.35 5.19 20.00
C ASN A 273 -12.41 4.99 18.90
N GLU A 274 -12.96 6.07 18.35
CA GLU A 274 -14.01 6.03 17.34
C GLU A 274 -13.53 6.69 16.04
N TRP A 275 -13.54 5.93 14.96
CA TRP A 275 -13.21 6.42 13.63
C TRP A 275 -14.40 7.17 13.02
N ALA A 276 -14.12 8.30 12.37
CA ALA A 276 -15.12 9.11 11.68
C ALA A 276 -14.91 9.03 10.16
N ASN A 277 -16.00 9.09 9.39
CA ASN A 277 -15.92 9.26 7.94
C ASN A 277 -15.52 10.72 7.62
N GLU A 278 -14.39 10.90 6.96
CA GLU A 278 -13.83 12.22 6.61
C GLU A 278 -14.15 12.59 5.16
N SER A 279 -13.93 11.67 4.22
CA SER A 279 -14.07 11.90 2.77
C SER A 279 -14.01 10.56 2.01
N THR A 280 -14.00 10.64 0.68
CA THR A 280 -13.46 9.60 -0.19
C THR A 280 -12.27 10.14 -1.00
N CYS A 281 -11.49 9.27 -1.61
CA CYS A 281 -10.49 9.59 -2.63
C CYS A 281 -10.65 8.62 -3.80
N VAL A 282 -10.27 9.03 -5.01
CA VAL A 282 -10.08 8.11 -6.15
C VAL A 282 -8.59 7.89 -6.30
N VAL A 283 -8.16 6.64 -6.40
CA VAL A 283 -6.74 6.29 -6.51
C VAL A 283 -6.23 6.63 -7.90
N ALA A 284 -5.27 7.54 -7.98
CA ALA A 284 -4.60 7.88 -9.22
C ALA A 284 -3.37 6.98 -9.43
N TYR A 285 -3.24 6.38 -10.61
CA TYR A 285 -2.07 5.58 -10.97
C TYR A 285 -0.80 6.45 -11.08
N HIS A 286 0.25 6.03 -10.38
CA HIS A 286 1.59 6.58 -10.50
C HIS A 286 2.54 5.43 -10.87
N GLY A 287 2.70 5.17 -12.18
CA GLY A 287 3.46 4.03 -12.65
C GLY A 287 4.92 3.99 -12.19
N ASP A 288 5.48 2.78 -12.23
CA ASP A 288 6.87 2.35 -11.99
C ASP A 288 7.84 3.50 -11.66
N GLN A 289 7.90 3.86 -10.37
CA GLN A 289 8.98 4.72 -9.88
C GLN A 289 10.13 3.83 -9.42
N ILE A 290 11.34 4.15 -9.88
CA ILE A 290 12.57 3.51 -9.39
C ILE A 290 12.74 3.97 -7.93
N VAL A 291 12.63 3.04 -6.97
CA VAL A 291 12.88 3.33 -5.56
C VAL A 291 14.39 3.54 -5.40
N GLN A 292 14.82 4.81 -5.33
CA GLN A 292 16.24 5.16 -5.26
C GLN A 292 16.94 4.61 -4.00
N GLU A 293 16.19 4.28 -2.94
CA GLU A 293 16.71 3.70 -1.69
C GLU A 293 17.13 2.22 -1.80
N GLU A 294 16.69 1.48 -2.82
CA GLU A 294 17.13 0.10 -3.08
C GLU A 294 18.34 0.00 -4.02
N TYR A 295 18.67 1.09 -4.71
CA TYR A 295 19.83 1.17 -5.62
C TYR A 295 21.18 0.96 -4.89
N ASP A 296 21.25 1.28 -3.59
CA ASP A 296 22.50 1.21 -2.81
C ASP A 296 22.64 -0.07 -1.97
N ALA A 297 21.61 -0.92 -1.88
CA ALA A 297 21.58 -2.07 -0.95
C ALA A 297 21.79 -3.46 -1.59
N LEU A 298 21.62 -3.62 -2.91
CA LEU A 298 21.71 -4.94 -3.55
C LEU A 298 22.74 -4.96 -4.69
N HIS A 299 23.89 -5.60 -4.42
CA HIS A 299 24.77 -6.14 -5.46
C HIS A 299 24.23 -7.47 -6.04
N ASP A 300 22.92 -7.75 -5.98
CA ASP A 300 22.32 -9.05 -6.35
C ASP A 300 21.13 -8.97 -7.33
N GLY A 301 20.82 -7.79 -7.92
CA GLY A 301 19.66 -7.59 -8.81
C GLY A 301 19.94 -6.90 -10.15
N MET A 302 21.20 -6.74 -10.56
CA MET A 302 21.52 -6.08 -11.83
C MET A 302 21.58 -7.06 -13.01
N VAL A 303 20.77 -6.83 -14.05
CA VAL A 303 20.79 -7.64 -15.27
C VAL A 303 21.87 -7.12 -16.23
N PRO A 304 22.81 -7.97 -16.68
CA PRO A 304 23.79 -7.57 -17.69
C PRO A 304 23.12 -7.49 -19.07
N VAL A 305 23.16 -6.31 -19.68
CA VAL A 305 22.64 -6.04 -21.03
C VAL A 305 23.76 -5.46 -21.88
N TYR A 306 23.78 -5.78 -23.18
CA TYR A 306 24.70 -5.17 -24.12
C TYR A 306 24.02 -3.96 -24.77
N ASP A 307 24.70 -2.81 -24.71
CA ASP A 307 24.23 -1.62 -25.42
C ASP A 307 24.41 -1.73 -26.94
N GLU A 308 24.00 -0.70 -27.67
CA GLU A 308 24.09 -0.63 -29.12
C GLU A 308 25.54 -0.63 -29.67
N ASP A 309 26.53 -0.42 -28.78
CA ASP A 309 27.96 -0.48 -29.06
C ASP A 309 28.63 -1.78 -28.54
N ASP A 310 27.83 -2.78 -28.15
CA ASP A 310 28.27 -4.09 -27.64
C ASP A 310 29.08 -3.97 -26.32
N GLN A 311 28.90 -2.89 -25.56
CA GLN A 311 29.44 -2.73 -24.20
C GLN A 311 28.49 -3.36 -23.19
N LEU A 312 29.07 -4.10 -22.24
CA LEU A 312 28.32 -4.68 -21.13
C LEU A 312 27.93 -3.57 -20.14
N ILE A 313 26.64 -3.26 -20.07
CA ILE A 313 26.04 -2.37 -19.08
C ILE A 313 25.19 -3.18 -18.11
N TYR A 314 25.02 -2.66 -16.90
CA TYR A 314 24.18 -3.26 -15.87
C TYR A 314 22.96 -2.35 -15.68
N ILE A 315 21.77 -2.89 -15.90
CA ILE A 315 20.51 -2.18 -15.64
C ILE A 315 19.78 -2.82 -14.45
N PRO A 316 18.97 -2.05 -13.70
CA PRO A 316 18.07 -2.62 -12.70
C PRO A 316 17.16 -3.69 -13.32
N ASP A 317 16.80 -4.72 -12.56
CA ASP A 317 15.81 -5.70 -12.99
C ASP A 317 14.46 -4.99 -13.26
N PRO A 318 13.85 -5.12 -14.44
CA PRO A 318 12.54 -4.54 -14.73
C PRO A 318 11.38 -5.15 -13.91
N GLU A 319 11.62 -6.21 -13.12
CA GLU A 319 10.64 -6.73 -12.14
C GLU A 319 10.67 -5.98 -10.78
N ASP A 320 11.60 -5.02 -10.59
CA ASP A 320 11.83 -4.30 -9.32
C ASP A 320 11.25 -2.87 -9.34
N THR A 321 10.15 -2.68 -10.06
CA THR A 321 9.38 -1.43 -10.07
C THR A 321 8.08 -1.62 -9.30
N ASP A 322 8.00 -1.01 -8.11
CA ASP A 322 6.74 -0.87 -7.40
C ASP A 322 5.83 0.10 -8.17
N SER A 323 4.91 -0.45 -8.94
CA SER A 323 3.73 0.30 -9.36
C SER A 323 2.90 0.63 -8.11
N TYR A 324 2.54 1.89 -7.91
CA TYR A 324 1.65 2.31 -6.82
C TYR A 324 0.62 3.34 -7.27
N GLY A 325 -0.44 3.47 -6.49
CA GLY A 325 -1.43 4.54 -6.62
C GLY A 325 -1.27 5.59 -5.53
N THR A 326 -1.84 6.76 -5.74
CA THR A 326 -2.02 7.76 -4.68
C THR A 326 -3.49 8.06 -4.44
N CYS A 327 -3.84 8.11 -3.16
CA CYS A 327 -5.17 8.48 -2.70
C CYS A 327 -5.10 9.90 -2.11
N ASP A 328 -5.63 10.86 -2.85
CA ASP A 328 -5.58 12.28 -2.53
C ASP A 328 -6.87 12.77 -1.90
N PHE A 329 -6.76 13.46 -0.76
CA PHE A 329 -7.90 14.03 -0.03
C PHE A 329 -7.49 15.29 0.74
N THR A 330 -8.47 16.00 1.31
CA THR A 330 -8.21 17.22 2.09
C THR A 330 -8.84 17.17 3.48
N VAL A 331 -8.13 17.73 4.47
CA VAL A 331 -8.50 17.61 5.88
C VAL A 331 -8.37 18.93 6.63
N ARG A 332 -9.08 19.06 7.74
CA ARG A 332 -9.04 20.25 8.62
C ARG A 332 -8.69 19.94 10.08
N HIS A 333 -8.64 18.66 10.41
CA HIS A 333 -8.36 18.08 11.73
C HIS A 333 -8.05 16.59 11.53
N ALA A 334 -7.92 15.85 12.63
CA ALA A 334 -7.51 14.45 12.71
C ALA A 334 -6.00 14.22 12.55
N SER A 335 -5.56 13.15 13.20
CA SER A 335 -4.15 12.80 13.38
C SER A 335 -3.80 11.51 12.67
N TYR A 336 -4.73 10.57 12.58
CA TYR A 336 -4.59 9.34 11.84
C TYR A 336 -5.63 9.32 10.73
N PHE A 337 -5.23 8.87 9.56
CA PHE A 337 -6.12 8.58 8.45
C PHE A 337 -5.89 7.17 7.96
N SER A 338 -6.98 6.56 7.52
CA SER A 338 -6.95 5.30 6.81
C SER A 338 -7.78 5.41 5.55
N ALA A 339 -7.29 4.86 4.43
CA ALA A 339 -8.10 4.60 3.25
C ALA A 339 -8.61 3.16 3.31
N ASN A 340 -9.89 2.97 3.01
CA ASN A 340 -10.60 1.72 3.27
C ASN A 340 -11.47 1.32 2.09
N VAL A 341 -11.61 0.01 1.90
CA VAL A 341 -12.59 -0.61 1.01
C VAL A 341 -13.78 -1.12 1.82
N ALA A 342 -14.99 -1.05 1.25
CA ALA A 342 -16.20 -1.42 1.98
C ALA A 342 -16.60 -2.89 1.70
N PRO A 343 -16.88 -3.69 2.73
CA PRO A 343 -17.42 -5.04 2.56
C PRO A 343 -18.92 -4.99 2.21
N TYR A 344 -19.37 -5.88 1.32
CA TYR A 344 -20.79 -6.06 1.01
C TYR A 344 -21.20 -7.52 0.93
N ILE A 345 -22.49 -7.73 1.16
CA ILE A 345 -23.15 -9.02 1.03
C ILE A 345 -23.96 -9.06 -0.26
N VAL A 346 -23.68 -10.03 -1.11
CA VAL A 346 -24.43 -10.30 -2.33
C VAL A 346 -25.30 -11.52 -2.14
N THR A 347 -26.59 -11.35 -2.42
CA THR A 347 -27.54 -12.45 -2.36
C THR A 347 -28.15 -12.74 -3.73
N GLY A 348 -28.38 -14.01 -3.98
CA GLY A 348 -29.26 -14.49 -5.04
C GLY A 348 -30.45 -15.24 -4.46
N VAL A 349 -31.31 -15.73 -5.35
CA VAL A 349 -32.49 -16.52 -4.95
C VAL A 349 -32.36 -17.97 -5.37
N LYS A 350 -32.83 -18.88 -4.52
CA LYS A 350 -32.99 -20.27 -4.91
C LYS A 350 -34.25 -20.49 -5.77
N THR A 351 -34.51 -21.75 -6.10
CA THR A 351 -35.54 -22.17 -7.07
C THR A 351 -36.94 -21.70 -6.69
N GLY A 352 -37.70 -21.26 -7.69
CA GLY A 352 -39.10 -20.84 -7.56
C GLY A 352 -39.32 -19.33 -7.52
N ALA A 353 -38.25 -18.53 -7.64
CA ALA A 353 -38.31 -17.07 -7.66
C ALA A 353 -37.61 -16.47 -8.88
N ARG A 354 -37.84 -15.17 -9.12
CA ARG A 354 -37.18 -14.40 -10.19
C ARG A 354 -35.70 -14.23 -9.88
N PRO A 355 -34.80 -14.30 -10.86
CA PRO A 355 -33.35 -14.36 -10.68
C PRO A 355 -32.78 -12.97 -10.35
N VAL A 356 -33.14 -12.46 -9.18
CA VAL A 356 -32.72 -11.16 -8.65
C VAL A 356 -31.43 -11.34 -7.88
N VAL A 357 -30.48 -10.46 -8.15
CA VAL A 357 -29.31 -10.20 -7.30
C VAL A 357 -29.64 -8.99 -6.42
N ARG A 358 -29.26 -9.05 -5.14
CA ARG A 358 -29.32 -7.91 -4.22
C ARG A 358 -27.98 -7.74 -3.53
N ILE A 359 -27.53 -6.50 -3.46
CA ILE A 359 -26.27 -6.09 -2.81
C ILE A 359 -26.64 -5.32 -1.55
N PHE A 360 -26.07 -5.70 -0.42
CA PHE A 360 -26.31 -5.09 0.88
C PHE A 360 -25.00 -4.62 1.49
N SER A 361 -25.00 -3.47 2.14
CA SER A 361 -23.98 -3.14 3.13
C SER A 361 -24.06 -4.11 4.31
N THR A 362 -22.98 -4.23 5.08
CA THR A 362 -22.90 -5.12 6.24
C THR A 362 -23.99 -4.86 7.29
N ASN A 363 -24.45 -3.61 7.44
CA ASN A 363 -25.58 -3.24 8.30
C ASN A 363 -26.99 -3.54 7.72
N GLY A 364 -27.07 -4.29 6.62
CA GLY A 364 -28.33 -4.71 5.99
C GLY A 364 -29.02 -3.66 5.12
N GLY A 365 -28.39 -2.51 4.89
CA GLY A 365 -28.86 -1.51 3.93
C GLY A 365 -28.82 -2.07 2.50
N LEU A 366 -29.96 -2.12 1.81
CA LEU A 366 -30.00 -2.49 0.39
C LEU A 366 -29.34 -1.38 -0.43
N VAL A 367 -28.26 -1.70 -1.12
CA VAL A 367 -27.52 -0.74 -1.94
C VAL A 367 -28.01 -0.80 -3.38
N ASP A 368 -28.05 -1.99 -3.98
CA ASP A 368 -28.58 -2.18 -5.33
C ASP A 368 -29.29 -3.52 -5.53
N SER A 369 -30.08 -3.62 -6.61
CA SER A 369 -30.71 -4.86 -7.04
C SER A 369 -31.01 -4.88 -8.54
N PHE A 370 -30.71 -6.01 -9.18
CA PHE A 370 -30.94 -6.19 -10.62
C PHE A 370 -31.35 -7.63 -10.96
N LEU A 371 -31.85 -7.83 -12.19
CA LEU A 371 -32.18 -9.16 -12.71
C LEU A 371 -31.00 -9.73 -13.49
N ALA A 372 -30.37 -10.77 -12.93
CA ALA A 372 -29.25 -11.44 -13.59
C ALA A 372 -29.67 -12.28 -14.80
N TYR A 373 -30.93 -12.68 -14.91
CA TYR A 373 -31.46 -13.42 -16.06
C TYR A 373 -32.88 -12.96 -16.42
N ALA A 374 -33.43 -13.49 -17.52
CA ALA A 374 -34.80 -13.23 -17.91
C ALA A 374 -35.77 -13.50 -16.75
N ALA A 375 -36.69 -12.56 -16.50
CA ALA A 375 -37.64 -12.63 -15.38
C ALA A 375 -38.52 -13.90 -15.34
N THR A 376 -38.62 -14.62 -16.47
CA THR A 376 -39.36 -15.88 -16.61
C THR A 376 -38.58 -17.10 -16.12
N MET A 377 -37.28 -16.96 -15.90
CA MET A 377 -36.44 -18.03 -15.37
C MET A 377 -36.68 -18.18 -13.86
N THR A 378 -37.14 -19.35 -13.43
CA THR A 378 -37.45 -19.63 -12.02
C THR A 378 -36.60 -20.75 -11.43
N SER A 379 -35.52 -21.14 -12.09
CA SER A 379 -34.58 -22.14 -11.56
C SER A 379 -33.83 -21.63 -10.33
N GLY A 380 -33.77 -20.32 -10.11
CA GLY A 380 -32.89 -19.68 -9.14
C GLY A 380 -31.49 -19.48 -9.71
N ILE A 381 -30.66 -18.75 -8.95
CA ILE A 381 -29.28 -18.40 -9.30
C ILE A 381 -28.35 -18.67 -8.12
N ASN A 382 -27.08 -18.97 -8.42
CA ASN A 382 -25.98 -18.79 -7.48
C ASN A 382 -25.26 -17.48 -7.79
N VAL A 383 -24.59 -16.93 -6.79
CA VAL A 383 -23.78 -15.73 -6.86
C VAL A 383 -22.38 -16.06 -6.33
N ALA A 384 -21.37 -15.42 -6.91
CA ALA A 384 -20.00 -15.34 -6.41
C ALA A 384 -19.47 -13.94 -6.72
N VAL A 385 -18.43 -13.54 -6.01
CA VAL A 385 -17.84 -12.20 -6.08
C VAL A 385 -16.32 -12.36 -6.18
N GLY A 386 -15.68 -11.56 -7.02
CA GLY A 386 -14.22 -11.51 -7.12
C GLY A 386 -13.78 -10.71 -8.34
N ASP A 387 -12.56 -10.18 -8.29
CA ASP A 387 -11.93 -9.38 -9.33
C ASP A 387 -11.34 -10.30 -10.40
N ILE A 388 -12.08 -10.50 -11.48
CA ILE A 388 -11.69 -11.47 -12.52
C ILE A 388 -10.87 -10.84 -13.64
N ASP A 389 -10.72 -9.51 -13.66
CA ASP A 389 -9.94 -8.79 -14.66
C ASP A 389 -8.66 -8.14 -14.11
N GLY A 390 -8.48 -8.16 -12.79
CA GLY A 390 -7.29 -7.65 -12.09
C GLY A 390 -7.27 -6.13 -11.99
N ASN A 391 -8.43 -5.47 -12.09
CA ASN A 391 -8.53 -4.01 -11.93
C ASN A 391 -8.73 -3.57 -10.46
N GLY A 392 -8.79 -4.55 -9.56
CA GLY A 392 -8.99 -4.45 -8.12
C GLY A 392 -10.44 -4.21 -7.68
N THR A 393 -11.37 -4.00 -8.61
CA THR A 393 -12.81 -3.94 -8.33
C THR A 393 -13.42 -5.32 -8.51
N ASN A 394 -14.17 -5.80 -7.53
CA ASN A 394 -14.81 -7.10 -7.65
C ASN A 394 -16.02 -7.08 -8.61
N GLU A 395 -16.10 -8.10 -9.47
CA GLU A 395 -17.28 -8.40 -10.28
C GLU A 395 -18.28 -9.28 -9.54
N ILE A 396 -19.54 -9.25 -10.01
CA ILE A 396 -20.59 -10.17 -9.59
C ILE A 396 -20.78 -11.25 -10.66
N ILE A 397 -20.47 -12.48 -10.30
CA ILE A 397 -20.61 -13.66 -11.16
C ILE A 397 -21.89 -14.40 -10.76
N THR A 398 -22.72 -14.73 -11.74
CA THR A 398 -23.94 -15.49 -11.50
C THR A 398 -24.00 -16.75 -12.35
N SER A 399 -24.67 -17.78 -11.82
CA SER A 399 -24.95 -19.01 -12.55
C SER A 399 -26.38 -19.50 -12.30
N ALA A 400 -26.92 -20.26 -13.25
CA ALA A 400 -28.24 -20.85 -13.06
C ALA A 400 -28.19 -22.10 -12.16
N ARG A 401 -29.17 -22.22 -11.26
CA ARG A 401 -29.38 -23.45 -10.47
C ARG A 401 -30.13 -24.53 -11.26
N THR A 402 -30.39 -25.67 -10.63
CA THR A 402 -31.05 -26.85 -11.24
C THR A 402 -32.33 -26.47 -12.00
N GLY A 403 -32.48 -26.99 -13.23
CA GLY A 403 -33.57 -26.65 -14.14
C GLY A 403 -33.22 -25.53 -15.14
N GLY A 404 -32.22 -24.70 -14.84
CA GLY A 404 -31.62 -23.76 -15.77
C GLY A 404 -30.47 -24.39 -16.59
N GLY A 405 -29.94 -23.66 -17.58
CA GLY A 405 -28.76 -24.09 -18.37
C GLY A 405 -27.43 -23.78 -17.67
N PRO A 406 -26.26 -24.26 -18.14
CA PRO A 406 -24.97 -24.01 -17.48
C PRO A 406 -24.39 -22.64 -17.83
N GLN A 407 -25.24 -21.63 -17.95
CA GLN A 407 -24.83 -20.28 -18.32
C GLN A 407 -24.26 -19.56 -17.11
N ILE A 408 -23.07 -18.99 -17.28
CA ILE A 408 -22.42 -18.06 -16.37
C ILE A 408 -22.57 -16.66 -16.95
N ARG A 409 -22.85 -15.67 -16.10
CA ARG A 409 -22.95 -14.27 -16.48
C ARG A 409 -22.20 -13.39 -15.51
N VAL A 410 -21.50 -12.40 -16.03
CA VAL A 410 -20.68 -11.47 -15.24
C VAL A 410 -21.27 -10.06 -15.31
N PHE A 411 -21.30 -9.40 -14.16
CA PHE A 411 -21.80 -8.04 -14.00
C PHE A 411 -20.80 -7.21 -13.22
N ASP A 412 -20.79 -5.90 -13.48
CA ASP A 412 -20.20 -4.95 -12.54
C ASP A 412 -21.09 -4.83 -11.28
N VAL A 413 -20.58 -4.07 -10.32
CA VAL A 413 -21.23 -3.71 -9.05
C VAL A 413 -22.57 -2.98 -9.22
N ASN A 414 -22.74 -2.29 -10.35
CA ASN A 414 -23.95 -1.54 -10.72
C ASN A 414 -24.98 -2.42 -11.48
N GLY A 415 -24.71 -3.73 -11.60
CA GLY A 415 -25.57 -4.68 -12.29
C GLY A 415 -25.56 -4.58 -13.82
N ASN A 416 -24.61 -3.85 -14.41
CA ASN A 416 -24.40 -3.85 -15.85
C ASN A 416 -23.70 -5.15 -16.25
N ASN A 417 -24.21 -5.82 -17.29
CA ASN A 417 -23.57 -7.02 -17.81
C ASN A 417 -22.32 -6.64 -18.61
N LEU A 418 -21.18 -7.24 -18.27
CA LEU A 418 -19.87 -6.94 -18.88
C LEU A 418 -19.65 -7.65 -20.22
N GLY A 419 -20.58 -8.51 -20.64
CA GLY A 419 -20.49 -9.23 -21.92
C GLY A 419 -19.62 -10.49 -21.89
N TRP A 420 -19.02 -10.81 -20.74
CA TRP A 420 -18.21 -12.01 -20.52
C TRP A 420 -19.04 -13.27 -20.20
N ASP A 421 -20.23 -13.37 -20.77
CA ASP A 421 -21.17 -14.48 -20.56
C ASP A 421 -20.72 -15.73 -21.34
N PHE A 422 -20.79 -16.92 -20.72
CA PHE A 422 -20.42 -18.18 -21.38
C PHE A 422 -21.19 -19.39 -20.83
N TYR A 423 -21.07 -20.55 -21.50
CA TYR A 423 -21.61 -21.82 -21.02
C TYR A 423 -20.48 -22.71 -20.49
N ALA A 424 -20.48 -23.02 -19.18
CA ALA A 424 -19.43 -23.81 -18.54
C ALA A 424 -19.43 -25.29 -18.96
N TYR A 425 -20.58 -25.79 -19.43
CA TYR A 425 -20.81 -27.18 -19.86
C TYR A 425 -21.68 -27.20 -21.12
N ASP A 426 -22.05 -28.41 -21.60
CA ASP A 426 -22.97 -28.58 -22.73
C ASP A 426 -24.23 -27.72 -22.55
N GLU A 427 -24.55 -26.88 -23.53
CA GLU A 427 -25.65 -25.91 -23.45
C GLU A 427 -27.03 -26.54 -23.16
N ASN A 428 -27.19 -27.84 -23.40
CA ASN A 428 -28.41 -28.61 -23.10
C ASN A 428 -28.42 -29.21 -21.69
N PHE A 429 -27.32 -29.12 -20.94
CA PHE A 429 -27.27 -29.54 -19.55
C PHE A 429 -28.24 -28.72 -18.71
N ARG A 430 -29.03 -29.38 -17.86
CA ARG A 430 -30.04 -28.73 -17.01
C ARG A 430 -29.84 -28.98 -15.51
N GLY A 431 -28.65 -29.43 -15.15
CA GLY A 431 -28.30 -29.69 -13.75
C GLY A 431 -28.01 -28.44 -12.94
N GLY A 432 -27.84 -27.29 -13.58
CA GLY A 432 -27.32 -26.07 -12.94
C GLY A 432 -25.83 -26.18 -12.62
N VAL A 433 -25.26 -25.06 -12.18
CA VAL A 433 -23.81 -24.93 -11.93
C VAL A 433 -23.60 -24.26 -10.58
N ASN A 434 -22.69 -24.79 -9.77
CA ASN A 434 -22.11 -24.10 -8.63
C ASN A 434 -20.85 -23.38 -9.07
N ILE A 435 -20.60 -22.20 -8.48
CA ILE A 435 -19.53 -21.29 -8.85
C ILE A 435 -18.77 -20.81 -7.62
N ALA A 436 -17.48 -20.54 -7.80
CA ALA A 436 -16.61 -19.81 -6.88
C ALA A 436 -15.64 -18.97 -7.71
N VAL A 437 -15.07 -17.92 -7.11
CA VAL A 437 -14.05 -17.05 -7.71
C VAL A 437 -12.87 -16.92 -6.76
N GLY A 438 -11.65 -16.90 -7.29
CA GLY A 438 -10.41 -16.71 -6.52
C GLY A 438 -9.18 -16.90 -7.42
N ASP A 439 -8.04 -16.33 -7.03
CA ASP A 439 -6.78 -16.43 -7.79
C ASP A 439 -6.17 -17.83 -7.58
N ILE A 440 -6.23 -18.68 -8.60
CA ILE A 440 -5.74 -20.07 -8.54
C ILE A 440 -4.43 -20.22 -9.33
N GLU A 441 -4.08 -19.22 -10.12
CA GLU A 441 -2.88 -19.21 -10.98
C GLU A 441 -1.74 -18.36 -10.39
N GLY A 442 -2.04 -17.54 -9.37
CA GLY A 442 -1.12 -16.65 -8.70
C GLY A 442 -0.70 -15.47 -9.59
N ASP A 443 -1.56 -15.07 -10.53
CA ASP A 443 -1.27 -14.00 -11.50
C ASP A 443 -1.98 -12.68 -11.19
N GLY A 444 -2.80 -12.63 -10.13
CA GLY A 444 -3.58 -11.46 -9.70
C GLY A 444 -5.06 -11.54 -10.11
N PRO A 445 -5.41 -11.50 -11.40
CA PRO A 445 -6.78 -11.70 -11.85
C PRO A 445 -7.36 -13.04 -11.39
N MET A 446 -8.56 -13.03 -10.81
CA MET A 446 -9.16 -14.24 -10.26
C MET A 446 -9.81 -15.14 -11.32
N GLU A 447 -9.76 -16.45 -11.08
CA GLU A 447 -10.44 -17.45 -11.91
C GLU A 447 -11.85 -17.81 -11.40
N ILE A 448 -12.73 -18.13 -12.35
CA ILE A 448 -14.05 -18.71 -12.11
C ILE A 448 -13.95 -20.24 -12.10
N VAL A 449 -14.21 -20.85 -10.95
CA VAL A 449 -14.36 -22.30 -10.81
C VAL A 449 -15.82 -22.69 -10.90
N THR A 450 -16.11 -23.75 -11.66
CA THR A 450 -17.45 -24.27 -11.86
C THR A 450 -17.54 -25.77 -11.58
N ALA A 451 -18.68 -26.19 -11.02
CA ALA A 451 -19.00 -27.60 -10.84
C ALA A 451 -20.49 -27.90 -11.11
N PRO A 452 -20.87 -29.09 -11.62
CA PRO A 452 -22.27 -29.42 -11.84
C PRO A 452 -23.05 -29.54 -10.53
N MET A 453 -24.17 -28.84 -10.41
CA MET A 453 -25.00 -28.84 -9.20
C MET A 453 -25.86 -30.12 -9.08
N ALA A 454 -26.37 -30.68 -10.18
CA ALA A 454 -27.18 -31.90 -10.11
C ALA A 454 -27.09 -32.73 -11.39
N ASN A 455 -27.14 -34.07 -11.28
CA ASN A 455 -27.22 -35.01 -12.40
C ASN A 455 -26.05 -34.96 -13.42
N GLY A 456 -25.07 -34.07 -13.23
CA GLY A 456 -23.78 -34.08 -13.93
C GLY A 456 -22.74 -34.91 -13.17
N GLY A 457 -21.65 -35.29 -13.86
CA GLY A 457 -20.49 -35.90 -13.19
C GLY A 457 -19.74 -34.90 -12.31
N PRO A 458 -18.80 -35.36 -11.48
CA PRO A 458 -18.04 -34.52 -10.55
C PRO A 458 -16.94 -33.69 -11.25
N ASN A 459 -17.24 -33.14 -12.43
CA ASN A 459 -16.26 -32.50 -13.32
C ASN A 459 -16.10 -31.01 -12.99
N VAL A 460 -15.01 -30.66 -12.31
CA VAL A 460 -14.67 -29.28 -11.95
C VAL A 460 -13.89 -28.64 -13.10
N ARG A 461 -14.23 -27.40 -13.44
CA ARG A 461 -13.61 -26.63 -14.53
C ARG A 461 -13.25 -25.24 -14.04
N VAL A 462 -12.13 -24.71 -14.53
CA VAL A 462 -11.60 -23.40 -14.16
C VAL A 462 -11.49 -22.54 -15.40
N PHE A 463 -11.88 -21.28 -15.29
CA PHE A 463 -11.92 -20.31 -16.38
C PHE A 463 -11.36 -18.97 -15.92
N GLY A 464 -10.55 -18.33 -16.74
CA GLY A 464 -9.96 -17.02 -16.47
C GLY A 464 -10.26 -16.06 -17.60
N LEU A 465 -10.22 -14.77 -17.32
CA LEU A 465 -10.34 -13.74 -18.34
C LEU A 465 -9.00 -13.58 -19.06
N ARG A 466 -9.03 -13.64 -20.40
CA ARG A 466 -7.86 -13.33 -21.22
C ARG A 466 -8.27 -12.34 -22.30
N GLY A 467 -7.82 -11.09 -22.16
CA GLY A 467 -8.26 -9.98 -22.98
C GLY A 467 -9.72 -9.61 -22.69
N SER A 468 -10.64 -10.03 -23.56
CA SER A 468 -12.10 -9.77 -23.39
C SER A 468 -12.94 -11.04 -23.47
N GLU A 469 -12.30 -12.20 -23.36
CA GLU A 469 -12.95 -13.50 -23.44
C GLU A 469 -12.60 -14.35 -22.21
N ILE A 470 -13.61 -15.04 -21.67
CA ILE A 470 -13.42 -16.04 -20.64
C ILE A 470 -13.02 -17.36 -21.31
N ILE A 471 -11.87 -17.90 -20.92
CA ILE A 471 -11.33 -19.14 -21.48
C ILE A 471 -11.00 -20.14 -20.37
N ALA A 472 -11.08 -21.44 -20.68
CA ALA A 472 -10.63 -22.47 -19.74
C ALA A 472 -9.10 -22.41 -19.62
N THR A 473 -8.57 -22.30 -18.41
CA THR A 473 -7.15 -22.04 -18.18
C THR A 473 -6.33 -23.34 -18.03
N THR A 474 -6.90 -24.35 -17.38
CA THR A 474 -6.27 -25.66 -17.14
C THR A 474 -7.19 -26.84 -17.50
N GLU A 475 -6.63 -28.06 -17.59
CA GLU A 475 -7.43 -29.28 -17.74
C GLU A 475 -8.44 -29.45 -16.60
N ASN A 476 -9.66 -29.84 -16.96
CA ASN A 476 -10.69 -30.19 -15.99
C ASN A 476 -10.35 -31.47 -15.22
N PHE A 477 -10.96 -31.67 -14.05
CA PHE A 477 -10.71 -32.85 -13.23
C PHE A 477 -11.97 -33.41 -12.58
N MET A 478 -11.90 -34.69 -12.19
CA MET A 478 -12.99 -35.38 -11.50
C MET A 478 -12.71 -35.37 -9.99
N ALA A 479 -13.43 -34.52 -9.24
CA ALA A 479 -13.19 -34.36 -7.80
C ALA A 479 -13.61 -35.59 -6.97
N TYR A 480 -14.52 -36.43 -7.49
CA TYR A 480 -15.03 -37.64 -6.86
C TYR A 480 -15.14 -38.79 -7.88
N ASP A 481 -15.71 -39.94 -7.47
CA ASP A 481 -15.99 -41.07 -8.36
C ASP A 481 -16.73 -40.59 -9.63
N VAL A 482 -16.24 -40.98 -10.81
CA VAL A 482 -16.78 -40.54 -12.10
C VAL A 482 -18.27 -40.82 -12.28
N ASN A 483 -18.87 -41.74 -11.51
CA ASN A 483 -20.30 -42.06 -11.51
C ASN A 483 -21.10 -41.30 -10.46
N PHE A 484 -20.47 -40.46 -9.64
CA PHE A 484 -21.14 -39.59 -8.68
C PHE A 484 -22.00 -38.55 -9.44
N ARG A 485 -23.26 -38.39 -9.02
CA ARG A 485 -24.25 -37.50 -9.65
C ARG A 485 -24.97 -36.61 -8.64
N GLY A 486 -24.45 -36.55 -7.42
CA GLY A 486 -25.05 -35.81 -6.31
C GLY A 486 -24.77 -34.31 -6.32
N GLY A 487 -23.91 -33.86 -7.24
CA GLY A 487 -23.49 -32.47 -7.35
C GLY A 487 -22.39 -32.08 -6.38
N ILE A 488 -21.66 -31.02 -6.72
CA ILE A 488 -20.51 -30.52 -5.96
C ILE A 488 -20.67 -29.03 -5.74
N ALA A 489 -20.50 -28.57 -4.50
CA ALA A 489 -20.24 -27.17 -4.19
C ALA A 489 -18.72 -26.93 -4.19
N VAL A 490 -18.33 -25.73 -4.57
CA VAL A 490 -16.94 -25.30 -4.71
C VAL A 490 -16.74 -24.00 -3.94
N SER A 491 -15.55 -23.83 -3.37
CA SER A 491 -15.04 -22.58 -2.77
C SER A 491 -13.52 -22.51 -3.01
N ILE A 492 -12.94 -21.32 -2.97
CA ILE A 492 -11.53 -21.05 -3.29
C ILE A 492 -10.93 -20.14 -2.23
N GLY A 493 -9.73 -20.46 -1.74
CA GLY A 493 -8.99 -19.70 -0.73
C GLY A 493 -7.64 -20.37 -0.45
N ASP A 494 -6.72 -19.69 0.22
CA ASP A 494 -5.36 -20.18 0.48
C ASP A 494 -5.32 -21.10 1.70
N ILE A 495 -5.62 -22.38 1.48
CA ILE A 495 -5.72 -23.39 2.56
C ILE A 495 -4.35 -23.92 2.99
N GLU A 496 -3.33 -23.83 2.12
CA GLU A 496 -1.98 -24.34 2.40
C GLU A 496 -0.92 -23.26 2.68
N GLY A 497 -1.30 -21.98 2.63
CA GLY A 497 -0.50 -20.83 3.01
C GLY A 497 0.59 -20.48 2.00
N ASP A 498 0.38 -20.78 0.71
CA ASP A 498 1.35 -20.53 -0.35
C ASP A 498 1.07 -19.27 -1.19
N GLY A 499 0.03 -18.52 -0.82
CA GLY A 499 -0.45 -17.32 -1.48
C GLY A 499 -1.27 -17.60 -2.74
N ILE A 500 -1.59 -18.85 -3.04
CA ILE A 500 -2.38 -19.26 -4.21
C ILE A 500 -3.66 -19.96 -3.74
N GLY A 501 -4.78 -19.65 -4.40
CA GLY A 501 -6.08 -20.21 -4.08
C GLY A 501 -6.18 -21.72 -4.35
N ASP A 502 -6.63 -22.45 -3.34
CA ASP A 502 -6.96 -23.86 -3.37
C ASP A 502 -8.45 -24.11 -3.62
N ILE A 503 -8.77 -25.09 -4.46
CA ILE A 503 -10.16 -25.46 -4.73
C ILE A 503 -10.66 -26.45 -3.68
N VAL A 504 -11.59 -26.01 -2.85
CA VAL A 504 -12.35 -26.87 -1.93
C VAL A 504 -13.59 -27.41 -2.63
N THR A 505 -13.85 -28.70 -2.48
CA THR A 505 -15.04 -29.36 -3.04
C THR A 505 -15.82 -30.11 -1.97
N THR A 506 -17.15 -30.04 -2.06
CA THR A 506 -18.06 -30.72 -1.14
C THR A 506 -19.30 -31.33 -1.84
N PRO A 507 -19.76 -32.55 -1.47
CA PRO A 507 -20.96 -33.14 -2.06
C PRO A 507 -22.25 -32.50 -1.52
N ILE A 508 -23.10 -31.99 -2.41
CA ILE A 508 -24.34 -31.28 -2.01
C ILE A 508 -25.56 -32.19 -1.88
N SER A 509 -25.50 -33.43 -2.38
CA SER A 509 -26.53 -34.45 -2.14
C SER A 509 -26.00 -35.86 -2.38
N ARG A 510 -26.62 -36.88 -1.78
CA ARG A 510 -26.38 -38.33 -2.02
C ARG A 510 -24.97 -38.86 -1.70
N GLY A 511 -23.97 -38.00 -1.55
CA GLY A 511 -22.63 -38.30 -1.07
C GLY A 511 -22.51 -38.13 0.44
N GLY A 512 -21.45 -38.68 1.02
CA GLY A 512 -21.05 -38.34 2.39
C GLY A 512 -20.56 -36.89 2.48
N PRO A 513 -20.47 -36.31 3.70
CA PRO A 513 -20.05 -34.92 3.94
C PRO A 513 -18.53 -34.77 3.81
N HIS A 514 -17.97 -35.18 2.67
CA HIS A 514 -16.53 -35.31 2.47
C HIS A 514 -15.95 -34.05 1.83
N VAL A 515 -15.10 -33.34 2.57
CA VAL A 515 -14.35 -32.17 2.09
C VAL A 515 -13.07 -32.64 1.41
N ARG A 516 -12.75 -32.07 0.24
CA ARG A 516 -11.48 -32.30 -0.47
C ARG A 516 -10.92 -30.96 -0.95
N VAL A 517 -9.60 -30.80 -0.83
CA VAL A 517 -8.86 -29.61 -1.25
C VAL A 517 -7.94 -29.97 -2.41
N PHE A 518 -7.90 -29.12 -3.43
CA PHE A 518 -7.12 -29.30 -4.65
C PHE A 518 -6.38 -28.01 -5.03
N GLY A 519 -5.06 -28.04 -4.96
CA GLY A 519 -4.19 -26.99 -5.47
C GLY A 519 -3.60 -27.32 -6.83
N VAL A 520 -2.86 -26.37 -7.42
CA VAL A 520 -2.22 -26.50 -8.73
C VAL A 520 -0.76 -26.90 -8.58
N LYS A 521 -0.38 -28.09 -9.08
CA LYS A 521 1.02 -28.53 -9.10
C LYS A 521 1.41 -28.98 -10.50
N ASN A 522 2.39 -28.31 -11.11
CA ASN A 522 2.82 -28.51 -12.50
C ASN A 522 1.66 -28.39 -13.51
N SER A 523 0.87 -27.31 -13.41
CA SER A 523 -0.30 -27.04 -14.25
C SER A 523 -1.36 -28.14 -14.22
N ARG A 524 -1.51 -28.82 -13.08
CA ARG A 524 -2.52 -29.85 -12.84
C ARG A 524 -3.10 -29.73 -11.45
N TYR A 525 -4.41 -29.85 -11.36
CA TYR A 525 -5.11 -29.96 -10.08
C TYR A 525 -4.83 -31.31 -9.43
N VAL A 526 -4.29 -31.27 -8.21
CA VAL A 526 -4.00 -32.46 -7.42
C VAL A 526 -4.52 -32.28 -6.00
N PRO A 527 -4.95 -33.36 -5.33
CA PRO A 527 -5.27 -33.27 -3.91
C PRO A 527 -4.03 -32.83 -3.12
N VAL A 528 -4.16 -31.77 -2.32
CA VAL A 528 -3.06 -31.21 -1.53
C VAL A 528 -3.12 -31.66 -0.07
N THR A 529 -4.32 -31.98 0.44
CA THR A 529 -4.53 -32.51 1.79
C THR A 529 -5.26 -33.86 1.79
N LEU A 530 -5.25 -34.54 2.95
CA LEU A 530 -6.15 -35.66 3.19
C LEU A 530 -7.57 -35.12 3.43
N GLY A 531 -8.52 -35.58 2.61
CA GLY A 531 -9.93 -35.20 2.78
C GLY A 531 -10.53 -35.68 4.11
N VAL A 532 -11.51 -34.95 4.60
CA VAL A 532 -12.13 -35.14 5.92
C VAL A 532 -13.64 -35.27 5.81
N MET A 533 -14.24 -36.01 6.73
CA MET A 533 -15.70 -36.08 6.86
C MET A 533 -16.14 -34.98 7.82
N ALA A 534 -16.63 -33.86 7.27
CA ALA A 534 -17.05 -32.71 8.06
C ALA A 534 -18.21 -33.06 9.01
N TYR A 535 -19.06 -34.02 8.68
CA TYR A 535 -20.15 -34.50 9.53
C TYR A 535 -20.13 -36.03 9.64
N ALA A 536 -21.08 -36.61 10.38
CA ALA A 536 -21.18 -38.06 10.51
C ALA A 536 -21.15 -38.76 9.13
N GLU A 537 -20.35 -39.81 8.98
CA GLU A 537 -20.13 -40.50 7.69
C GLU A 537 -21.41 -41.04 7.03
N SER A 538 -22.47 -41.24 7.80
CA SER A 538 -23.78 -41.68 7.33
C SER A 538 -24.68 -40.54 6.84
N PHE A 539 -24.29 -39.28 7.06
CA PHE A 539 -25.05 -38.10 6.65
C PHE A 539 -25.04 -37.97 5.12
N ARG A 540 -26.22 -37.71 4.54
CA ARG A 540 -26.43 -37.62 3.07
C ARG A 540 -27.20 -36.37 2.65
N GLY A 541 -27.43 -35.44 3.58
CA GLY A 541 -28.14 -34.19 3.35
C GLY A 541 -27.33 -33.16 2.56
N GLY A 542 -26.04 -33.43 2.36
CA GLY A 542 -25.12 -32.57 1.63
C GLY A 542 -24.63 -31.38 2.44
N ILE A 543 -23.48 -30.85 2.03
CA ILE A 543 -22.87 -29.67 2.61
C ILE A 543 -22.43 -28.72 1.51
N ASN A 544 -22.42 -27.42 1.79
CA ASN A 544 -21.69 -26.40 1.05
C ASN A 544 -20.47 -25.96 1.86
N SER A 545 -19.63 -25.14 1.26
CA SER A 545 -18.44 -24.58 1.90
C SER A 545 -18.20 -23.14 1.47
N CYS A 546 -17.57 -22.39 2.35
CA CYS A 546 -16.80 -21.19 2.06
C CYS A 546 -15.45 -21.31 2.76
N VAL A 547 -14.55 -20.38 2.47
CA VAL A 547 -13.21 -20.35 3.05
C VAL A 547 -12.84 -18.91 3.37
N GLY A 548 -12.01 -18.73 4.38
CA GLY A 548 -11.53 -17.43 4.86
C GLY A 548 -10.77 -17.58 6.18
N ASP A 549 -9.86 -16.66 6.45
CA ASP A 549 -9.05 -16.60 7.67
C ASP A 549 -9.91 -16.18 8.88
N VAL A 550 -10.35 -17.15 9.67
CA VAL A 550 -11.22 -16.91 10.85
C VAL A 550 -10.47 -17.09 12.17
N ASP A 551 -9.17 -17.37 12.13
CA ASP A 551 -8.34 -17.46 13.34
C ASP A 551 -7.17 -16.46 13.38
N GLY A 552 -6.96 -15.71 12.29
CA GLY A 552 -5.99 -14.63 12.14
C GLY A 552 -4.56 -15.10 11.94
N ASP A 553 -4.35 -16.35 11.52
CA ASP A 553 -3.02 -16.89 11.28
C ASP A 553 -2.49 -16.63 9.85
N GLY A 554 -3.34 -16.09 8.98
CA GLY A 554 -3.05 -15.76 7.59
C GLY A 554 -3.31 -16.90 6.61
N TRP A 555 -3.81 -18.05 7.07
CA TRP A 555 -4.28 -19.15 6.23
C TRP A 555 -5.82 -19.19 6.27
N ASP A 556 -6.43 -19.72 5.20
CA ASP A 556 -7.88 -19.79 5.14
C ASP A 556 -8.43 -21.08 5.78
N GLU A 557 -9.44 -20.94 6.64
CA GLU A 557 -10.18 -22.08 7.18
C GLU A 557 -11.34 -22.46 6.27
N ILE A 558 -11.68 -23.75 6.25
CA ILE A 558 -12.87 -24.25 5.56
C ILE A 558 -14.07 -24.22 6.50
N MET A 559 -15.05 -23.39 6.17
CA MET A 559 -16.36 -23.39 6.84
C MET A 559 -17.37 -24.21 6.04
N THR A 560 -18.19 -25.02 6.72
CA THR A 560 -19.20 -25.86 6.06
C THR A 560 -20.60 -25.69 6.63
N GLY A 561 -21.57 -25.48 5.76
CA GLY A 561 -22.99 -25.42 6.09
C GLY A 561 -23.76 -26.65 5.62
N ILE A 562 -24.81 -27.03 6.35
CA ILE A 562 -25.70 -28.11 5.93
C ILE A 562 -26.69 -27.61 4.88
N VAL A 563 -26.76 -28.29 3.73
CA VAL A 563 -27.66 -27.93 2.62
C VAL A 563 -29.10 -28.41 2.85
N SER A 564 -29.29 -29.60 3.40
CA SER A 564 -30.62 -30.15 3.67
C SER A 564 -30.62 -31.25 4.74
N ALA A 565 -31.80 -31.56 5.29
CA ALA A 565 -32.08 -32.71 6.16
C ALA A 565 -31.34 -32.76 7.53
N GLY A 566 -30.38 -31.86 7.78
CA GLY A 566 -29.78 -31.61 9.10
C GLY A 566 -30.17 -30.23 9.65
N GLY A 567 -29.80 -29.96 10.90
CA GLY A 567 -29.95 -28.63 11.49
C GLY A 567 -29.06 -27.59 10.80
N PRO A 568 -29.25 -26.29 11.07
CA PRO A 568 -28.45 -25.19 10.50
C PRO A 568 -27.08 -25.13 11.16
N HIS A 569 -26.31 -26.20 11.06
CA HIS A 569 -25.01 -26.34 11.73
C HIS A 569 -23.91 -25.84 10.81
N VAL A 570 -22.99 -25.05 11.38
CA VAL A 570 -21.73 -24.62 10.76
C VAL A 570 -20.59 -25.38 11.43
N ARG A 571 -19.60 -25.81 10.66
CA ARG A 571 -18.32 -26.33 11.17
C ARG A 571 -17.17 -25.59 10.53
N ILE A 572 -16.14 -25.35 11.32
CA ILE A 572 -14.87 -24.74 10.91
C ILE A 572 -13.82 -25.84 10.89
N LEU A 573 -13.04 -25.89 9.82
CA LEU A 573 -12.02 -26.88 9.59
C LEU A 573 -10.76 -26.19 9.05
N GLY A 574 -9.70 -26.13 9.84
CA GLY A 574 -8.40 -25.66 9.37
C GLY A 574 -7.45 -26.80 9.00
N VAL A 575 -6.26 -26.40 8.56
CA VAL A 575 -5.18 -27.29 8.16
C VAL A 575 -3.97 -26.99 9.03
N PRO A 576 -3.66 -27.81 10.06
CA PRO A 576 -2.61 -27.51 11.04
C PRO A 576 -1.16 -27.73 10.51
N GLY A 577 -0.90 -27.32 9.26
CA GLY A 577 0.38 -27.35 8.56
C GLY A 577 0.37 -28.13 7.24
N LEU A 578 1.26 -27.74 6.33
CA LEU A 578 1.53 -28.27 4.97
C LEU A 578 1.64 -29.80 4.78
N ASN A 579 1.48 -30.62 5.82
CA ASN A 579 1.49 -32.10 5.75
C ASN A 579 0.50 -32.78 6.71
N GLN A 580 -0.38 -32.02 7.37
CA GLN A 580 -1.46 -32.54 8.20
C GLN A 580 -2.76 -32.55 7.39
N GLY A 581 -3.67 -33.48 7.70
CA GLY A 581 -4.97 -33.51 7.03
C GLY A 581 -5.83 -32.32 7.45
N VAL A 582 -6.94 -32.09 6.76
CA VAL A 582 -7.95 -31.13 7.24
C VAL A 582 -8.54 -31.65 8.57
N GLU A 583 -8.54 -30.82 9.62
CA GLU A 583 -9.02 -31.19 10.96
C GLU A 583 -10.22 -30.35 11.40
N LEU A 584 -10.95 -30.81 12.43
CA LEU A 584 -12.05 -30.04 13.02
C LEU A 584 -11.47 -29.19 14.15
N GLU A 585 -11.48 -27.88 13.97
CA GLU A 585 -10.96 -26.93 14.98
C GLU A 585 -11.95 -26.68 16.11
N SER A 586 -13.24 -26.67 15.76
CA SER A 586 -14.34 -26.40 16.67
C SER A 586 -15.43 -27.46 16.52
N PRO A 587 -16.20 -27.77 17.60
CA PRO A 587 -17.42 -28.59 17.46
C PRO A 587 -18.46 -27.96 16.52
N GLY A 588 -18.29 -26.68 16.15
CA GLY A 588 -19.21 -25.90 15.35
C GLY A 588 -20.35 -25.30 16.18
N PHE A 589 -21.27 -24.63 15.49
CA PHE A 589 -22.41 -23.94 16.11
C PHE A 589 -23.66 -24.06 15.25
N TYR A 590 -24.82 -23.72 15.81
CA TYR A 590 -26.08 -23.66 15.07
C TYR A 590 -26.39 -22.21 14.71
N ALA A 591 -26.36 -21.89 13.42
CA ALA A 591 -26.57 -20.53 12.92
C ALA A 591 -28.01 -20.05 13.08
N TYR A 592 -29.00 -20.96 13.13
CA TYR A 592 -30.41 -20.64 13.33
C TYR A 592 -31.09 -21.64 14.26
N ASP A 593 -32.43 -21.56 14.39
CA ASP A 593 -33.21 -22.49 15.20
C ASP A 593 -32.87 -23.96 14.86
N THR A 594 -32.53 -24.74 15.88
CA THR A 594 -32.07 -26.14 15.72
C THR A 594 -33.11 -27.09 15.11
N THR A 595 -34.37 -26.65 14.97
CA THR A 595 -35.44 -27.38 14.27
C THR A 595 -35.52 -27.07 12.78
N HIS A 596 -34.83 -26.03 12.30
CA HIS A 596 -34.72 -25.68 10.88
C HIS A 596 -34.08 -26.81 10.07
N ARG A 597 -34.65 -27.16 8.91
CA ARG A 597 -34.16 -28.25 8.04
C ARG A 597 -33.99 -27.85 6.58
N GLY A 598 -34.28 -26.60 6.23
CA GLY A 598 -34.12 -26.07 4.88
C GLY A 598 -32.68 -25.70 4.51
N GLY A 599 -31.74 -25.98 5.42
CA GLY A 599 -30.31 -25.74 5.23
C GLY A 599 -29.90 -24.28 5.38
N ILE A 600 -28.61 -24.04 5.21
CA ILE A 600 -27.96 -22.73 5.28
C ILE A 600 -26.93 -22.59 4.14
N GLU A 601 -26.68 -21.35 3.75
CA GLU A 601 -25.50 -20.95 2.99
C GLU A 601 -24.53 -20.24 3.95
N VAL A 602 -23.23 -20.32 3.66
CA VAL A 602 -22.17 -19.74 4.48
C VAL A 602 -21.20 -19.01 3.55
N THR A 603 -20.72 -17.86 4.00
CA THR A 603 -19.63 -17.06 3.42
C THR A 603 -18.88 -16.42 4.59
N SER A 604 -17.72 -15.83 4.34
CA SER A 604 -16.97 -15.08 5.33
C SER A 604 -16.49 -13.77 4.73
N ILE A 605 -16.31 -12.77 5.58
CA ILE A 605 -15.76 -11.47 5.21
C ILE A 605 -15.41 -10.73 6.50
N ASP A 606 -14.25 -10.09 6.51
CA ASP A 606 -13.84 -9.16 7.57
C ASP A 606 -14.75 -7.92 7.56
N VAL A 607 -15.66 -7.80 8.54
CA VAL A 607 -16.64 -6.70 8.60
C VAL A 607 -16.23 -5.59 9.57
N ASP A 608 -15.35 -5.88 10.53
CA ASP A 608 -14.88 -4.92 11.55
C ASP A 608 -13.40 -4.58 11.44
N SER A 609 -12.74 -5.13 10.43
CA SER A 609 -11.40 -4.78 9.96
C SER A 609 -10.30 -5.05 10.97
N ASP A 610 -10.49 -6.09 11.77
CA ASP A 610 -9.49 -6.57 12.72
C ASP A 610 -8.47 -7.53 12.07
N GLY A 611 -8.67 -7.86 10.77
CA GLY A 611 -7.85 -8.79 10.01
C GLY A 611 -8.24 -10.25 10.19
N VAL A 612 -9.37 -10.53 10.82
CA VAL A 612 -10.01 -11.84 10.95
C VAL A 612 -11.37 -11.75 10.27
N GLU A 613 -11.76 -12.79 9.53
CA GLU A 613 -13.05 -12.79 8.86
C GLU A 613 -14.20 -13.25 9.77
N GLU A 614 -15.30 -12.50 9.72
CA GLU A 614 -16.56 -12.90 10.35
C GLU A 614 -17.29 -13.96 9.53
N ILE A 615 -18.02 -14.83 10.23
CA ILE A 615 -18.84 -15.85 9.57
C ILE A 615 -20.22 -15.28 9.25
N VAL A 616 -20.58 -15.29 7.97
CA VAL A 616 -21.88 -14.82 7.50
C VAL A 616 -22.71 -15.99 6.98
N THR A 617 -23.95 -16.10 7.47
CA THR A 617 -24.84 -17.20 7.09
C THR A 617 -26.14 -16.67 6.49
N GLY A 618 -26.72 -17.47 5.61
CA GLY A 618 -27.99 -17.20 4.95
C GLY A 618 -28.95 -18.38 5.04
N VAL A 619 -30.25 -18.14 5.24
CA VAL A 619 -31.24 -19.22 5.28
C VAL A 619 -31.43 -19.86 3.90
N GLY A 620 -31.15 -21.17 3.83
CA GLY A 620 -31.14 -21.93 2.59
C GLY A 620 -32.51 -22.30 2.00
N GLY A 621 -33.61 -22.12 2.73
CA GLY A 621 -34.97 -22.46 2.28
C GLY A 621 -35.90 -22.77 3.47
N ASP A 622 -37.21 -22.84 3.27
CA ASP A 622 -38.20 -23.23 4.30
C ASP A 622 -38.14 -22.40 5.61
N GLY A 623 -37.73 -21.13 5.53
CA GLY A 623 -37.62 -20.22 6.65
C GLY A 623 -37.56 -18.76 6.19
N ASN A 624 -37.51 -17.83 7.15
CA ASN A 624 -37.33 -16.41 6.84
C ASN A 624 -35.95 -16.20 6.18
N PRO A 625 -35.85 -15.32 5.16
CA PRO A 625 -34.63 -15.11 4.39
C PRO A 625 -33.64 -14.19 5.12
N VAL A 626 -33.24 -14.59 6.32
CA VAL A 626 -32.34 -13.84 7.20
C VAL A 626 -30.90 -14.09 6.79
N VAL A 627 -30.13 -13.01 6.71
CA VAL A 627 -28.66 -13.02 6.71
C VAL A 627 -28.20 -12.68 8.12
N ARG A 628 -27.22 -13.40 8.65
CA ARG A 628 -26.74 -13.25 10.02
C ARG A 628 -25.22 -13.31 10.06
N PHE A 629 -24.62 -12.37 10.76
CA PHE A 629 -23.20 -12.24 11.01
C PHE A 629 -22.86 -12.80 12.38
N PHE A 630 -21.76 -13.53 12.46
CA PHE A 630 -21.20 -14.06 13.68
C PHE A 630 -19.75 -13.62 13.81
N ASP A 631 -19.27 -13.55 15.04
CA ASP A 631 -17.83 -13.51 15.29
C ASP A 631 -17.13 -14.71 14.63
N ALA A 632 -15.82 -14.61 14.42
CA ALA A 632 -15.02 -15.64 13.76
C ALA A 632 -15.15 -17.04 14.41
N ALA A 633 -15.41 -17.10 15.73
CA ALA A 633 -15.66 -18.35 16.46
C ALA A 633 -17.10 -18.90 16.34
N GLY A 634 -18.06 -18.12 15.84
CA GLY A 634 -19.49 -18.47 15.76
C GLY A 634 -20.24 -18.43 17.10
N GLY A 635 -19.64 -17.86 18.15
CA GLY A 635 -20.17 -17.79 19.50
C GLY A 635 -21.12 -16.64 19.75
N GLN A 636 -20.96 -15.53 19.01
CA GLN A 636 -21.74 -14.31 19.15
C GLN A 636 -22.38 -13.91 17.82
N VAL A 637 -23.64 -13.47 17.86
CA VAL A 637 -24.28 -12.80 16.72
C VAL A 637 -23.90 -11.32 16.77
N LEU A 638 -23.32 -10.82 15.69
CA LEU A 638 -22.90 -9.42 15.56
C LEU A 638 -24.02 -8.57 14.98
N ASP A 639 -24.63 -9.01 13.88
CA ASP A 639 -25.77 -8.36 13.24
C ASP A 639 -26.65 -9.36 12.49
N GLU A 640 -27.87 -8.95 12.12
CA GLU A 640 -28.75 -9.71 11.23
C GLU A 640 -29.76 -8.81 10.49
N PHE A 641 -30.12 -9.21 9.26
CA PHE A 641 -31.15 -8.53 8.49
C PHE A 641 -31.97 -9.48 7.62
N GLU A 642 -33.17 -9.07 7.23
CA GLU A 642 -34.00 -9.81 6.26
C GLU A 642 -33.65 -9.40 4.82
N ALA A 643 -33.00 -10.28 4.06
CA ALA A 643 -32.60 -10.02 2.68
C ALA A 643 -33.79 -9.96 1.71
N TYR A 644 -34.91 -10.59 2.07
CA TYR A 644 -36.17 -10.58 1.31
C TYR A 644 -37.36 -10.48 2.28
N SER A 645 -38.56 -10.21 1.75
CA SER A 645 -39.76 -10.14 2.60
C SER A 645 -40.00 -11.46 3.33
N SER A 646 -40.55 -11.42 4.54
CA SER A 646 -40.75 -12.60 5.39
C SER A 646 -41.63 -13.71 4.78
N ASP A 647 -42.44 -13.40 3.75
CA ASP A 647 -43.23 -14.36 2.99
C ASP A 647 -42.43 -15.09 1.89
N PHE A 648 -41.21 -14.65 1.60
CA PHE A 648 -40.28 -15.31 0.71
C PHE A 648 -39.57 -16.46 1.44
N GLN A 649 -39.91 -17.70 1.09
CA GLN A 649 -39.37 -18.90 1.76
C GLN A 649 -38.56 -19.81 0.81
N ASN A 650 -38.30 -19.36 -0.42
CA ASN A 650 -37.58 -20.13 -1.42
C ASN A 650 -36.11 -20.36 -1.06
N GLY A 651 -35.55 -19.57 -0.14
CA GLY A 651 -34.15 -19.60 0.26
C GLY A 651 -33.27 -18.67 -0.56
N ILE A 652 -32.14 -18.27 0.03
CA ILE A 652 -31.17 -17.37 -0.60
C ILE A 652 -29.89 -18.12 -0.99
N THR A 653 -29.15 -17.58 -1.94
CA THR A 653 -27.71 -17.86 -2.12
C THR A 653 -26.93 -16.68 -1.61
N LEU A 654 -25.70 -16.91 -1.17
CA LEU A 654 -24.91 -15.93 -0.45
C LEU A 654 -23.49 -15.91 -0.99
N ALA A 655 -22.95 -14.72 -1.15
CA ALA A 655 -21.53 -14.44 -1.35
C ALA A 655 -21.22 -13.10 -0.67
N SER A 656 -19.95 -12.86 -0.41
CA SER A 656 -19.41 -11.62 0.13
C SER A 656 -18.22 -11.19 -0.71
N GLY A 657 -17.92 -9.89 -0.65
CA GLY A 657 -16.69 -9.36 -1.21
C GLY A 657 -16.60 -7.86 -0.97
N LEU A 658 -15.45 -7.31 -1.31
CA LEU A 658 -15.16 -5.89 -1.23
C LEU A 658 -15.67 -5.21 -2.50
N PHE A 659 -16.40 -4.11 -2.41
CA PHE A 659 -16.90 -3.43 -3.61
C PHE A 659 -16.69 -1.91 -3.53
N GLU A 660 -16.72 -1.31 -4.71
CA GLU A 660 -17.03 0.10 -4.90
C GLU A 660 -18.44 0.23 -5.49
N LEU A 661 -19.21 1.26 -5.13
CA LEU A 661 -20.57 1.51 -5.64
C LEU A 661 -20.77 2.96 -6.09
#